data_AF-A0A2L0EXA7-F1
#
_entry.id   AF-A0A2L0EXA7-F1
#
_cell.length_a   1.000
_cell.length_b   1.000
_cell.length_c   1.000
_cell.angle_alpha   90.00
_cell.angle_beta   90.00
_cell.angle_gamma   90.00
#
_symmetry.space_group_name_H-M   'P 1'
#
loop_
_entity.id
_entity.type
_entity.pdbx_description
1 polymer ?
#
loop_
_entity_poly.entity_id
_entity_poly.type
_entity_poly.pdbx_seq_one_letter_code
_entity_poly.pdbx_strand_id
1 'polypeptide(L)'
;MSGSKDAMLRGRSAAALQKVVALVTMLAVLAPPFAWAGTPYTVRWDQRQDVTSCAIAELEHEGEAMFDVNQTPLPTYSVPDALRIDADGAQSNTFEAEFDSVLLFMGENEFHFRVHTVNGGDWCTHSHEVVRLVSEPLGLSKPLFDVRRDGTGFEGDTAVDLSLAEINPALARDIEILLAEIAKERKELVANAPRVERLAETMDLLQQLDTELKDLVSRPLDEISRTDLDAILDRYKDVVAPETRAALEQLIDDLKQSVSDLEDELARLMDEFGAQADEVADLVTQDARAEGWNPDDPGAYALGEGAVPWVEVPDIAEVEGAFDEGRDPYAAYADAVIGALEEDVSGGVVVARADFVATVRAWRANSAALEIALRDRMGVSRAETNAFLNAQNRIAGFVRRYMDASDWFEDTPVPADLRAQVDTVLKPRFDALADQMKDSLNLWTGEGLDLEQTQLYQTISAFAGAMSTVGEGVDVYVETMQTLVHATTRLGVGFVPVVGPALDLCEAVTGKEWCLPAGRELSDEERIFSGLGFGVAAVGPGWRAIKGAGGMTPGAIRVAGEIAEVDEVVVNGFKVWKLRGYKTLDGHVTKAAFNTFEKAAISHMTREGRALLGVGDGGVREMLKMPASVKAPDFVTVSRGQKLIVSEVKGGNEIKVKEVIKQLSSGMEGLRQKGVVGDVEQVELIMARGGKFSPENTYSIKDGYLFNVKKGKREPLNGFNRPIRVIQL
;
A
#
# COMPACT_ATOMS: atom_id res chain seq x y z
N MET A 1 -2.63 -39.65 10.35
CA MET A 1 -1.24 -39.16 10.48
C MET A 1 -0.57 -39.11 9.09
N SER A 2 -0.54 -37.95 8.42
CA SER A 2 0.49 -37.57 7.42
C SER A 2 0.07 -36.28 6.69
N GLY A 3 0.47 -35.11 7.20
CA GLY A 3 0.00 -33.84 6.62
C GLY A 3 0.46 -32.60 7.40
N SER A 4 1.76 -32.45 7.64
CA SER A 4 2.32 -31.28 8.35
C SER A 4 3.78 -31.00 7.96
N LYS A 5 4.09 -31.03 6.65
CA LYS A 5 5.45 -30.74 6.15
C LYS A 5 5.51 -29.68 5.03
N ASP A 6 4.47 -29.53 4.22
CA ASP A 6 4.51 -28.59 3.07
C ASP A 6 4.28 -27.12 3.46
N ALA A 7 3.43 -26.84 4.46
CA ALA A 7 3.26 -25.47 4.98
C ALA A 7 4.59 -24.91 5.55
N MET A 8 5.41 -25.77 6.16
CA MET A 8 6.70 -25.39 6.75
C MET A 8 7.80 -25.13 5.70
N LEU A 9 7.58 -25.52 4.43
CA LEU A 9 8.54 -25.29 3.35
C LEU A 9 8.38 -23.92 2.67
N ARG A 10 7.16 -23.39 2.53
CA ARG A 10 6.94 -22.05 1.93
C ARG A 10 7.50 -20.91 2.77
N GLY A 11 7.33 -20.96 4.09
CA GLY A 11 7.92 -19.98 5.00
C GLY A 11 9.46 -20.01 5.03
N ARG A 12 10.06 -21.16 4.70
CA ARG A 12 11.53 -21.30 4.59
C ARG A 12 12.10 -20.63 3.35
N SER A 13 11.36 -20.51 2.24
CA SER A 13 11.86 -19.89 1.00
C SER A 13 12.09 -18.38 1.15
N ALA A 14 11.12 -17.63 1.68
CA ALA A 14 11.26 -16.19 1.88
C ALA A 14 12.30 -15.85 2.97
N ALA A 15 12.31 -16.61 4.07
CA ALA A 15 13.30 -16.47 5.13
C ALA A 15 14.71 -16.89 4.68
N ALA A 16 14.84 -17.83 3.74
CA ALA A 16 16.11 -18.15 3.09
C ALA A 16 16.56 -17.03 2.15
N LEU A 17 15.64 -16.42 1.39
CA LEU A 17 15.96 -15.29 0.50
C LEU A 17 16.55 -14.11 1.29
N GLN A 18 15.88 -13.69 2.37
CA GLN A 18 16.40 -12.64 3.25
C GLN A 18 17.73 -13.03 3.92
N LYS A 19 17.90 -14.29 4.34
CA LYS A 19 19.17 -14.76 4.92
C LYS A 19 20.30 -14.86 3.91
N VAL A 20 20.04 -15.23 2.66
CA VAL A 20 21.06 -15.28 1.59
C VAL A 20 21.47 -13.88 1.19
N VAL A 21 20.52 -12.96 0.99
CA VAL A 21 20.84 -11.54 0.71
C VAL A 21 21.64 -10.94 1.88
N ALA A 22 21.19 -11.12 3.13
CA ALA A 22 21.91 -10.62 4.29
C ALA A 22 23.31 -11.26 4.46
N LEU A 23 23.48 -12.56 4.15
CA LEU A 23 24.77 -13.25 4.22
C LEU A 23 25.73 -12.77 3.13
N VAL A 24 25.24 -12.56 1.90
CA VAL A 24 26.05 -12.01 0.80
C VAL A 24 26.45 -10.56 1.09
N THR A 25 25.54 -9.73 1.61
CA THR A 25 25.86 -8.35 2.01
C THR A 25 26.82 -8.31 3.20
N MET A 26 26.69 -9.22 4.18
CA MET A 26 27.68 -9.34 5.28
C MET A 26 29.05 -9.84 4.79
N LEU A 27 29.10 -10.82 3.89
CA LEU A 27 30.38 -11.33 3.34
C LEU A 27 31.10 -10.25 2.52
N ALA A 28 30.38 -9.40 1.79
CA ALA A 28 30.95 -8.26 1.07
C ALA A 28 31.50 -7.16 2.00
N VAL A 29 30.99 -7.04 3.23
CA VAL A 29 31.39 -6.02 4.22
C VAL A 29 32.44 -6.54 5.22
N LEU A 30 32.57 -7.87 5.38
CA LEU A 30 33.46 -8.50 6.35
C LEU A 30 34.74 -9.12 5.76
N ALA A 31 34.95 -9.01 4.44
CA ALA A 31 36.24 -9.34 3.84
C ALA A 31 37.30 -8.32 4.31
N PRO A 32 38.43 -8.75 4.91
CA PRO A 32 39.44 -7.82 5.42
C PRO A 32 40.09 -7.02 4.27
N PRO A 33 40.53 -5.75 4.49
CA PRO A 33 40.97 -4.85 3.42
C PRO A 33 42.28 -5.22 2.70
N PHE A 34 42.82 -6.43 2.93
CA PHE A 34 44.14 -6.87 2.50
C PHE A 34 44.10 -7.92 1.36
N ALA A 35 42.96 -8.07 0.68
CA ALA A 35 42.77 -9.02 -0.42
C ALA A 35 42.32 -8.37 -1.74
N TRP A 36 42.56 -7.06 -1.90
CA TRP A 36 42.49 -6.33 -3.17
C TRP A 36 43.87 -5.73 -3.52
N ALA A 37 44.94 -6.50 -3.28
CA ALA A 37 46.12 -6.36 -4.14
C ALA A 37 45.66 -6.75 -5.56
N GLY A 38 45.99 -5.93 -6.56
CA GLY A 38 45.50 -6.17 -7.90
C GLY A 38 46.27 -7.31 -8.56
N THR A 39 45.88 -7.62 -9.79
CA THR A 39 46.55 -8.65 -10.57
C THR A 39 47.99 -8.19 -10.87
N PRO A 40 49.04 -8.97 -10.54
CA PRO A 40 50.41 -8.59 -10.84
C PRO A 40 50.69 -8.69 -12.34
N TYR A 41 51.54 -7.80 -12.83
CA TYR A 41 51.99 -7.68 -14.21
C TYR A 41 53.49 -7.39 -14.27
N THR A 42 54.12 -7.79 -15.36
CA THR A 42 55.54 -7.53 -15.62
C THR A 42 55.70 -7.07 -17.07
N VAL A 43 56.39 -5.95 -17.28
CA VAL A 43 56.96 -5.63 -18.60
C VAL A 43 58.28 -6.39 -18.70
N ARG A 44 58.32 -7.41 -19.55
CA ARG A 44 59.50 -8.23 -19.79
C ARG A 44 60.15 -7.80 -21.10
N TRP A 45 61.46 -7.57 -21.06
CA TRP A 45 62.29 -7.16 -22.18
C TRP A 45 63.44 -8.14 -22.37
N ASP A 46 63.40 -8.89 -23.47
CA ASP A 46 64.49 -9.75 -23.90
C ASP A 46 65.33 -8.99 -24.95
N GLN A 47 66.62 -8.82 -24.69
CA GLN A 47 67.59 -8.12 -25.55
C GLN A 47 68.60 -9.10 -26.16
N ARG A 48 68.96 -8.89 -27.43
CA ARG A 48 70.13 -9.49 -28.09
C ARG A 48 71.03 -8.41 -28.68
N GLN A 49 72.32 -8.43 -28.36
CA GLN A 49 73.38 -7.61 -28.97
C GLN A 49 74.21 -8.48 -29.92
N ASP A 50 74.36 -8.07 -31.18
CA ASP A 50 75.16 -8.80 -32.16
C ASP A 50 76.68 -8.68 -31.89
N VAL A 51 77.49 -9.64 -32.35
CA VAL A 51 78.95 -9.67 -32.11
C VAL A 51 79.72 -8.46 -32.67
N THR A 52 79.13 -7.73 -33.62
CA THR A 52 79.70 -6.47 -34.15
C THR A 52 79.27 -5.23 -33.36
N SER A 53 78.37 -5.39 -32.38
CA SER A 53 77.91 -4.29 -31.52
C SER A 53 79.03 -3.84 -30.57
N CYS A 54 79.12 -2.52 -30.36
CA CYS A 54 79.97 -1.93 -29.33
C CYS A 54 79.29 -1.80 -27.96
N ALA A 55 77.97 -2.07 -27.90
CA ALA A 55 77.20 -2.10 -26.66
C ALA A 55 77.20 -3.50 -26.04
N ILE A 56 77.13 -3.56 -24.71
CA ILE A 56 76.94 -4.80 -23.94
C ILE A 56 75.46 -4.93 -23.54
N ALA A 57 75.01 -6.16 -23.27
CA ALA A 57 73.61 -6.44 -22.92
C ALA A 57 73.35 -6.28 -21.40
N GLU A 58 73.70 -5.13 -20.82
CA GLU A 58 73.60 -4.82 -19.39
C GLU A 58 72.98 -3.42 -19.17
N LEU A 59 72.28 -3.23 -18.05
CA LEU A 59 71.84 -1.89 -17.61
C LEU A 59 73.04 -1.11 -17.03
N GLU A 60 73.14 0.19 -17.28
CA GLU A 60 74.13 1.02 -16.57
C GLU A 60 73.74 1.15 -15.08
N HIS A 61 72.45 1.32 -14.80
CA HIS A 61 71.89 1.49 -13.46
C HIS A 61 70.64 0.64 -13.25
N GLU A 62 70.72 -0.33 -12.33
CA GLU A 62 69.58 -1.13 -11.88
C GLU A 62 68.50 -0.24 -11.25
N GLY A 63 67.24 -0.42 -11.67
CA GLY A 63 66.10 0.39 -11.24
C GLY A 63 65.91 1.70 -12.03
N GLU A 64 66.71 1.95 -13.07
CA GLU A 64 66.40 3.02 -14.03
C GLU A 64 65.11 2.69 -14.79
N ALA A 65 64.24 3.69 -14.98
CA ALA A 65 62.97 3.49 -15.66
C ALA A 65 63.16 3.49 -17.18
N MET A 66 63.14 2.29 -17.78
CA MET A 66 63.15 2.13 -19.25
C MET A 66 61.73 2.09 -19.85
N PHE A 67 60.72 1.89 -19.00
CA PHE A 67 59.31 1.79 -19.38
C PHE A 67 58.45 2.74 -18.56
N ASP A 68 57.44 3.33 -19.19
CA ASP A 68 56.32 3.97 -18.47
C ASP A 68 55.03 3.26 -18.86
N VAL A 69 54.10 3.05 -17.92
CA VAL A 69 52.73 2.58 -18.19
C VAL A 69 51.74 3.66 -17.77
N ASN A 70 50.88 4.10 -18.70
CA ASN A 70 49.93 5.19 -18.48
C ASN A 70 50.60 6.41 -17.79
N GLN A 71 51.75 6.85 -18.31
CA GLN A 71 52.59 7.94 -17.78
C GLN A 71 53.22 7.70 -16.38
N THR A 72 53.16 6.48 -15.85
CA THR A 72 53.80 6.07 -14.61
C THR A 72 55.11 5.33 -14.90
N PRO A 73 56.29 5.88 -14.55
CA PRO A 73 57.57 5.23 -14.80
C PRO A 73 57.75 3.97 -13.95
N LEU A 74 58.21 2.89 -14.58
CA LEU A 74 58.43 1.60 -13.96
C LEU A 74 59.95 1.34 -13.82
N PRO A 75 60.46 1.01 -12.61
CA PRO A 75 61.87 0.70 -12.44
C PRO A 75 62.21 -0.65 -13.09
N THR A 76 63.21 -0.66 -13.97
CA THR A 76 63.63 -1.86 -14.71
C THR A 76 64.84 -2.51 -14.04
N TYR A 77 64.83 -3.84 -13.92
CA TYR A 77 65.91 -4.62 -13.33
C TYR A 77 66.38 -5.75 -14.24
N SER A 78 67.66 -6.12 -14.14
CA SER A 78 68.20 -7.32 -14.81
C SER A 78 67.69 -8.60 -14.13
N VAL A 79 67.26 -9.58 -14.92
CA VAL A 79 66.91 -10.91 -14.40
C VAL A 79 68.20 -11.65 -14.01
N PRO A 80 68.33 -12.14 -12.75
CA PRO A 80 69.53 -12.85 -12.32
C PRO A 80 69.88 -14.04 -13.21
N ASP A 81 71.17 -14.20 -13.53
CA ASP A 81 71.74 -15.25 -14.39
C ASP A 81 71.17 -15.33 -15.82
N ALA A 82 70.41 -14.32 -16.30
CA ALA A 82 69.86 -14.29 -17.66
C ALA A 82 70.88 -13.88 -18.74
N LEU A 83 71.94 -13.14 -18.38
CA LEU A 83 72.99 -12.73 -19.30
C LEU A 83 73.76 -13.95 -19.84
N ARG A 84 73.75 -14.13 -21.16
CA ARG A 84 74.45 -15.20 -21.87
C ARG A 84 75.25 -14.66 -23.04
N ILE A 85 76.47 -15.20 -23.21
CA ILE A 85 77.25 -15.05 -24.44
C ILE A 85 76.99 -16.29 -25.31
N ASP A 86 76.45 -16.07 -26.51
CA ASP A 86 76.18 -17.11 -27.50
C ASP A 86 77.48 -17.56 -28.21
N ALA A 87 77.42 -18.71 -28.90
CA ALA A 87 78.59 -19.32 -29.54
C ALA A 87 79.16 -18.51 -30.72
N ASP A 88 78.40 -17.56 -31.26
CA ASP A 88 78.80 -16.59 -32.28
C ASP A 88 79.44 -15.31 -31.67
N GLY A 89 79.46 -15.19 -30.34
CA GLY A 89 79.95 -14.02 -29.62
C GLY A 89 78.89 -12.94 -29.38
N ALA A 90 77.65 -13.13 -29.84
CA ALA A 90 76.53 -12.25 -29.50
C ALA A 90 76.21 -12.35 -28.00
N GLN A 91 75.68 -11.28 -27.41
CA GLN A 91 75.18 -11.29 -26.03
C GLN A 91 73.66 -11.30 -26.03
N SER A 92 73.03 -11.95 -25.06
CA SER A 92 71.59 -11.86 -24.82
C SER A 92 71.31 -11.75 -23.33
N ASN A 93 70.33 -10.94 -22.94
CA ASN A 93 69.94 -10.76 -21.55
C ASN A 93 68.42 -10.51 -21.46
N THR A 94 67.85 -10.65 -20.26
CA THR A 94 66.44 -10.35 -19.97
C THR A 94 66.36 -9.33 -18.84
N PHE A 95 65.49 -8.35 -19.00
CA PHE A 95 65.17 -7.32 -18.02
C PHE A 95 63.66 -7.33 -17.74
N GLU A 96 63.27 -7.01 -16.51
CA GLU A 96 61.87 -7.05 -16.07
C GLU A 96 61.54 -5.80 -15.25
N ALA A 97 60.33 -5.26 -15.45
CA ALA A 97 59.76 -4.17 -14.66
C ALA A 97 58.38 -4.59 -14.16
N GLU A 98 58.30 -4.92 -12.87
CA GLU A 98 57.08 -5.41 -12.21
C GLU A 98 56.16 -4.26 -11.78
N PHE A 99 54.84 -4.47 -11.91
CA PHE A 99 53.82 -3.54 -11.44
C PHE A 99 52.48 -4.25 -11.17
N ASP A 100 51.51 -3.52 -10.62
CA ASP A 100 50.17 -4.02 -10.32
C ASP A 100 49.14 -3.40 -11.28
N SER A 101 48.15 -4.21 -11.68
CA SER A 101 46.94 -3.82 -12.43
C SER A 101 46.23 -2.54 -11.97
N VAL A 102 46.46 -2.04 -10.75
CA VAL A 102 45.97 -0.71 -10.33
C VAL A 102 46.46 0.45 -11.22
N LEU A 103 47.55 0.25 -11.97
CA LEU A 103 48.02 1.20 -12.98
C LEU A 103 47.34 1.02 -14.36
N LEU A 104 46.44 0.05 -14.50
CA LEU A 104 45.76 -0.29 -15.77
C LEU A 104 44.28 0.11 -15.74
N PHE A 105 43.78 0.52 -16.91
CA PHE A 105 42.40 0.86 -17.16
C PHE A 105 41.70 -0.21 -18.00
N MET A 106 40.39 -0.36 -17.83
CA MET A 106 39.58 -1.20 -18.71
C MET A 106 39.46 -0.54 -20.09
N GLY A 107 39.91 -1.26 -21.12
CA GLY A 107 40.14 -0.72 -22.46
C GLY A 107 41.63 -0.46 -22.71
N GLU A 108 41.92 0.63 -23.41
CA GLU A 108 43.24 0.98 -23.93
C GLU A 108 44.21 1.43 -22.82
N ASN A 109 45.44 0.91 -22.85
CA ASN A 109 46.53 1.25 -21.94
C ASN A 109 47.80 1.59 -22.73
N GLU A 110 48.41 2.72 -22.42
CA GLU A 110 49.60 3.24 -23.10
C GLU A 110 50.87 2.73 -22.41
N PHE A 111 51.84 2.26 -23.19
CA PHE A 111 53.16 1.83 -22.75
C PHE A 111 54.23 2.57 -23.56
N HIS A 112 55.16 3.21 -22.86
CA HIS A 112 56.34 3.85 -23.43
C HIS A 112 57.56 2.94 -23.25
N PHE A 113 58.47 2.91 -24.21
CA PHE A 113 59.78 2.26 -24.08
C PHE A 113 60.88 3.14 -24.65
N ARG A 114 61.97 3.30 -23.87
CA ARG A 114 63.19 3.98 -24.27
C ARG A 114 64.43 3.14 -23.99
N VAL A 115 65.39 3.16 -24.91
CA VAL A 115 66.70 2.50 -24.73
C VAL A 115 67.77 3.18 -25.59
N HIS A 116 68.92 3.47 -24.99
CA HIS A 116 70.04 4.15 -25.63
C HIS A 116 71.38 3.66 -25.06
N THR A 117 72.47 3.82 -25.81
CA THR A 117 73.81 3.44 -25.36
C THR A 117 74.51 4.62 -24.67
N VAL A 118 74.97 4.43 -23.44
CA VAL A 118 75.57 5.51 -22.63
C VAL A 118 77.01 5.80 -23.08
N ASN A 119 77.47 7.04 -22.87
CA ASN A 119 78.84 7.52 -23.11
C ASN A 119 79.31 7.63 -24.58
N GLY A 120 78.42 7.95 -25.52
CA GLY A 120 78.82 8.77 -26.68
C GLY A 120 78.60 8.19 -28.08
N GLY A 121 77.61 7.33 -28.25
CA GLY A 121 76.89 7.21 -29.52
C GLY A 121 76.55 5.79 -29.93
N ASP A 122 75.27 5.56 -30.18
CA ASP A 122 74.73 4.29 -30.68
C ASP A 122 75.26 3.87 -32.08
N TRP A 123 76.14 4.64 -32.73
CA TRP A 123 76.60 4.47 -34.12
C TRP A 123 77.18 3.09 -34.46
N CYS A 124 77.61 2.33 -33.45
CA CYS A 124 78.11 0.96 -33.53
C CYS A 124 77.25 -0.05 -32.75
N THR A 125 76.04 0.32 -32.35
CA THR A 125 75.09 -0.57 -31.67
C THR A 125 74.29 -1.34 -32.71
N HIS A 126 74.31 -2.67 -32.60
CA HIS A 126 73.50 -3.58 -33.40
C HIS A 126 72.75 -4.52 -32.44
N SER A 127 71.46 -4.24 -32.20
CA SER A 127 70.66 -4.98 -31.23
C SER A 127 69.23 -5.29 -31.69
N HIS A 128 68.62 -6.28 -31.05
CA HIS A 128 67.22 -6.65 -31.18
C HIS A 128 66.58 -6.67 -29.79
N GLU A 129 65.59 -5.81 -29.60
CA GLU A 129 64.84 -5.61 -28.36
C GLU A 129 63.42 -6.18 -28.55
N VAL A 130 62.99 -7.10 -27.70
CA VAL A 130 61.63 -7.67 -27.71
C VAL A 130 60.98 -7.46 -26.35
N VAL A 131 59.88 -6.70 -26.32
CA VAL A 131 59.20 -6.30 -25.08
C VAL A 131 57.78 -6.84 -25.06
N ARG A 132 57.34 -7.38 -23.91
CA ARG A 132 56.03 -8.01 -23.71
C ARG A 132 55.42 -7.61 -22.37
N LEU A 133 54.11 -7.37 -22.35
CA LEU A 133 53.31 -7.33 -21.14
C LEU A 133 52.96 -8.76 -20.74
N VAL A 134 53.29 -9.16 -19.52
CA VAL A 134 53.07 -10.51 -18.99
C VAL A 134 52.25 -10.43 -17.70
N SER A 135 51.31 -11.35 -17.50
CA SER A 135 50.70 -11.61 -16.19
C SER A 135 50.54 -13.12 -16.03
N GLU A 136 51.40 -13.71 -15.20
CA GLU A 136 51.46 -15.16 -14.96
C GLU A 136 50.14 -15.73 -14.39
N PRO A 137 49.46 -15.10 -13.41
CA PRO A 137 48.19 -15.60 -12.88
C PRO A 137 47.07 -15.72 -13.93
N LEU A 138 47.16 -14.97 -15.03
CA LEU A 138 46.21 -14.99 -16.15
C LEU A 138 46.69 -15.80 -17.35
N GLY A 139 47.95 -16.25 -17.36
CA GLY A 139 48.59 -16.82 -18.55
C GLY A 139 48.71 -15.82 -19.72
N LEU A 140 48.71 -14.52 -19.43
CA LEU A 140 48.68 -13.45 -20.42
C LEU A 140 50.11 -13.11 -20.86
N SER A 141 50.34 -13.04 -22.18
CA SER A 141 51.55 -12.48 -22.77
C SER A 141 51.19 -11.72 -24.05
N LYS A 142 51.23 -10.39 -24.02
CA LYS A 142 50.93 -9.51 -25.16
C LYS A 142 52.21 -8.79 -25.62
N PRO A 143 52.55 -8.77 -26.92
CA PRO A 143 53.70 -8.02 -27.41
C PRO A 143 53.47 -6.52 -27.26
N LEU A 144 54.50 -5.80 -26.83
CA LEU A 144 54.51 -4.34 -26.74
C LEU A 144 55.39 -3.76 -27.85
N PHE A 145 56.65 -4.20 -27.92
CA PHE A 145 57.65 -3.72 -28.88
C PHE A 145 58.48 -4.88 -29.47
N ASP A 146 58.88 -4.74 -30.74
CA ASP A 146 59.82 -5.62 -31.44
C ASP A 146 60.68 -4.70 -32.33
N VAL A 147 61.88 -4.36 -31.84
CA VAL A 147 62.69 -3.23 -32.35
C VAL A 147 64.10 -3.70 -32.65
N ARG A 148 64.60 -3.38 -33.84
CA ARG A 148 66.02 -3.54 -34.17
C ARG A 148 66.71 -2.19 -34.19
N ARG A 149 67.79 -2.06 -33.44
CA ARG A 149 68.64 -0.86 -33.39
C ARG A 149 69.87 -1.11 -34.24
N ASP A 150 70.12 -0.17 -35.16
CA ASP A 150 71.30 -0.11 -36.00
C ASP A 150 71.78 1.34 -36.02
N GLY A 151 72.83 1.65 -35.26
CA GLY A 151 73.42 2.99 -35.23
C GLY A 151 72.69 4.04 -34.37
N THR A 152 71.53 3.73 -33.78
CA THR A 152 70.68 4.69 -33.02
C THR A 152 69.98 4.07 -31.80
N GLY A 153 69.70 4.89 -30.79
CA GLY A 153 68.75 4.57 -29.71
C GLY A 153 67.30 4.45 -30.20
N PHE A 154 66.40 3.97 -29.34
CA PHE A 154 64.97 3.88 -29.58
C PHE A 154 64.18 4.58 -28.47
N GLU A 155 63.10 5.25 -28.85
CA GLU A 155 62.11 5.84 -27.96
C GLU A 155 60.76 5.79 -28.69
N GLY A 156 59.70 5.30 -28.04
CA GLY A 156 58.38 5.24 -28.66
C GLY A 156 57.30 4.56 -27.81
N ASP A 157 56.05 4.75 -28.25
CA ASP A 157 54.84 4.36 -27.53
C ASP A 157 54.09 3.23 -28.25
N THR A 158 53.33 2.45 -27.49
CA THR A 158 52.44 1.39 -27.96
C THR A 158 51.20 1.32 -27.05
N ALA A 159 50.09 0.75 -27.53
CA ALA A 159 48.85 0.68 -26.77
C ALA A 159 48.25 -0.74 -26.79
N VAL A 160 47.68 -1.16 -25.66
CA VAL A 160 47.08 -2.50 -25.49
C VAL A 160 45.72 -2.41 -24.81
N ASP A 161 44.70 -2.99 -25.45
CA ASP A 161 43.38 -3.21 -24.86
C ASP A 161 43.38 -4.35 -23.84
N LEU A 162 42.77 -4.10 -22.67
CA LEU A 162 42.55 -5.07 -21.60
C LEU A 162 41.08 -5.06 -21.13
N SER A 163 40.48 -6.25 -21.09
CA SER A 163 39.12 -6.47 -20.61
C SER A 163 39.02 -6.47 -19.08
N LEU A 164 37.80 -6.36 -18.54
CA LEU A 164 37.58 -6.47 -17.09
C LEU A 164 38.08 -7.81 -16.52
N ALA A 165 37.99 -8.90 -17.28
CA ALA A 165 38.49 -10.21 -16.84
C ALA A 165 40.03 -10.29 -16.79
N GLU A 166 40.72 -9.48 -17.61
CA GLU A 166 42.17 -9.36 -17.58
C GLU A 166 42.65 -8.43 -16.45
N ILE A 167 41.82 -7.49 -15.96
CA ILE A 167 42.23 -6.55 -14.90
C ILE A 167 41.77 -7.05 -13.52
N ASN A 168 40.48 -7.42 -13.41
CA ASN A 168 39.85 -7.90 -12.19
C ASN A 168 38.99 -9.16 -12.49
N PRO A 169 39.63 -10.35 -12.57
CA PRO A 169 38.94 -11.61 -12.89
C PRO A 169 37.89 -12.03 -11.84
N ALA A 170 38.04 -11.60 -10.58
CA ALA A 170 37.09 -11.92 -9.53
C ALA A 170 35.74 -11.22 -9.76
N LEU A 171 35.77 -9.91 -10.03
CA LEU A 171 34.56 -9.11 -10.28
C LEU A 171 33.84 -9.56 -11.56
N ALA A 172 34.58 -9.93 -12.62
CA ALA A 172 34.01 -10.43 -13.86
C ALA A 172 33.16 -11.71 -13.64
N ARG A 173 33.71 -12.69 -12.91
CA ARG A 173 33.03 -13.95 -12.59
C ARG A 173 31.76 -13.75 -11.75
N ASP A 174 31.81 -12.88 -10.76
CA ASP A 174 30.72 -12.71 -9.82
C ASP A 174 29.48 -12.06 -10.50
N ILE A 175 29.70 -11.23 -11.55
CA ILE A 175 28.64 -10.70 -12.42
C ILE A 175 27.97 -11.81 -13.24
N GLU A 176 28.72 -12.78 -13.79
CA GLU A 176 28.16 -13.89 -14.57
C GLU A 176 27.24 -14.80 -13.72
N ILE A 177 27.64 -15.06 -12.47
CA ILE A 177 26.85 -15.87 -11.52
C ILE A 177 25.49 -15.21 -11.26
N LEU A 178 25.45 -13.90 -11.02
CA LEU A 178 24.23 -13.15 -10.75
C LEU A 178 23.24 -13.22 -11.93
N LEU A 179 23.74 -13.11 -13.17
CA LEU A 179 22.91 -13.18 -14.38
C LEU A 179 22.26 -14.56 -14.57
N ALA A 180 22.94 -15.64 -14.14
CA ALA A 180 22.42 -17.00 -14.26
C ALA A 180 21.23 -17.29 -13.32
N GLU A 181 21.29 -16.85 -12.06
CA GLU A 181 20.19 -17.07 -11.10
C GLU A 181 18.92 -16.27 -11.46
N ILE A 182 19.04 -15.02 -11.92
CA ILE A 182 17.90 -14.22 -12.40
C ILE A 182 17.17 -14.92 -13.57
N ALA A 183 17.91 -15.57 -14.47
CA ALA A 183 17.33 -16.29 -15.60
C ALA A 183 16.58 -17.57 -15.19
N LYS A 184 16.92 -18.17 -14.05
CA LYS A 184 16.30 -19.36 -13.48
C LYS A 184 14.97 -19.03 -12.81
N GLU A 185 14.93 -18.01 -11.94
CA GLU A 185 13.70 -17.57 -11.27
C GLU A 185 12.57 -17.21 -12.26
N ARG A 186 12.91 -16.52 -13.37
CA ARG A 186 11.93 -16.20 -14.43
C ARG A 186 11.28 -17.42 -15.07
N LYS A 187 11.98 -18.58 -15.15
CA LYS A 187 11.41 -19.82 -15.68
C LYS A 187 10.45 -20.48 -14.69
N GLU A 188 10.79 -20.45 -13.40
CA GLU A 188 9.98 -21.06 -12.34
C GLU A 188 8.63 -20.32 -12.16
N LEU A 189 8.61 -19.00 -12.29
CA LEU A 189 7.37 -18.21 -12.27
C LEU A 189 6.41 -18.58 -13.42
N VAL A 190 6.92 -18.69 -14.65
CA VAL A 190 6.10 -19.04 -15.83
C VAL A 190 5.53 -20.46 -15.72
N ALA A 191 6.31 -21.41 -15.19
CA ALA A 191 5.88 -22.80 -15.05
C ALA A 191 4.72 -23.02 -14.06
N ASN A 192 4.53 -22.12 -13.09
CA ASN A 192 3.51 -22.28 -12.04
C ASN A 192 2.13 -21.70 -12.40
N ALA A 193 2.01 -20.85 -13.43
CA ALA A 193 0.75 -20.18 -13.78
C ALA A 193 -0.46 -21.13 -13.99
N PRO A 194 -0.36 -22.25 -14.74
CA PRO A 194 -1.50 -23.16 -14.99
C PRO A 194 -1.93 -23.99 -13.77
N ARG A 195 -1.25 -23.83 -12.63
CA ARG A 195 -1.61 -24.47 -11.35
C ARG A 195 -2.39 -23.53 -10.44
N VAL A 196 -2.30 -22.21 -10.67
CA VAL A 196 -3.11 -21.20 -9.99
C VAL A 196 -4.52 -21.16 -10.58
N GLU A 197 -4.63 -21.22 -11.91
CA GLU A 197 -5.90 -21.23 -12.65
C GLU A 197 -6.84 -22.36 -12.21
N ARG A 198 -6.36 -23.62 -12.18
CA ARG A 198 -7.15 -24.76 -11.67
C ARG A 198 -7.49 -24.71 -10.17
N LEU A 199 -6.67 -24.02 -9.37
CA LEU A 199 -6.98 -23.81 -7.95
C LEU A 199 -8.08 -22.75 -7.81
N ALA A 200 -8.08 -21.71 -8.64
CA ALA A 200 -9.18 -20.74 -8.71
C ALA A 200 -10.49 -21.41 -9.14
N GLU A 201 -10.50 -22.22 -10.22
CA GLU A 201 -11.69 -22.99 -10.64
C GLU A 201 -12.25 -23.89 -9.52
N THR A 202 -11.37 -24.51 -8.72
CA THR A 202 -11.77 -25.34 -7.58
C THR A 202 -12.31 -24.49 -6.41
N MET A 203 -11.72 -23.32 -6.18
CA MET A 203 -12.22 -22.36 -5.18
C MET A 203 -13.56 -21.76 -5.58
N ASP A 204 -13.77 -21.42 -6.84
CA ASP A 204 -15.05 -20.89 -7.35
C ASP A 204 -16.19 -21.90 -7.15
N LEU A 205 -15.95 -23.20 -7.40
CA LEU A 205 -16.93 -24.26 -7.15
C LEU A 205 -17.24 -24.45 -5.65
N LEU A 206 -16.24 -24.34 -4.78
CA LEU A 206 -16.44 -24.39 -3.32
C LEU A 206 -17.13 -23.13 -2.80
N GLN A 207 -16.86 -21.96 -3.40
CA GLN A 207 -17.50 -20.70 -3.07
C GLN A 207 -18.94 -20.64 -3.60
N GLN A 208 -19.23 -21.30 -4.72
CA GLN A 208 -20.61 -21.51 -5.19
C GLN A 208 -21.39 -22.44 -4.26
N LEU A 209 -20.77 -23.52 -3.76
CA LEU A 209 -21.38 -24.35 -2.71
C LEU A 209 -21.63 -23.55 -1.42
N ASP A 210 -20.65 -22.77 -0.94
CA ASP A 210 -20.83 -21.86 0.21
C ASP A 210 -21.95 -20.84 -0.04
N THR A 211 -22.12 -20.36 -1.28
CA THR A 211 -23.22 -19.47 -1.67
C THR A 211 -24.58 -20.18 -1.68
N GLU A 212 -24.68 -21.39 -2.25
CA GLU A 212 -25.92 -22.19 -2.24
C GLU A 212 -26.32 -22.61 -0.82
N LEU A 213 -25.34 -22.85 0.08
CA LEU A 213 -25.59 -23.12 1.49
C LEU A 213 -25.97 -21.87 2.29
N LYS A 214 -25.41 -20.69 1.97
CA LYS A 214 -25.81 -19.42 2.57
C LYS A 214 -27.18 -18.95 2.10
N ASP A 215 -27.51 -19.15 0.82
CA ASP A 215 -28.85 -18.93 0.28
C ASP A 215 -29.86 -19.78 1.05
N LEU A 216 -29.59 -21.08 1.21
CA LEU A 216 -30.39 -22.01 1.99
C LEU A 216 -30.60 -21.55 3.46
N VAL A 217 -29.57 -21.00 4.11
CA VAL A 217 -29.65 -20.45 5.48
C VAL A 217 -30.40 -19.11 5.53
N SER A 218 -30.49 -18.38 4.41
CA SER A 218 -31.17 -17.08 4.32
C SER A 218 -32.66 -17.16 3.93
N ARG A 219 -33.16 -18.35 3.58
CA ARG A 219 -34.57 -18.55 3.21
C ARG A 219 -35.46 -18.75 4.44
N PRO A 220 -36.74 -18.30 4.40
CA PRO A 220 -37.70 -18.59 5.45
C PRO A 220 -37.85 -20.10 5.70
N LEU A 221 -37.92 -20.51 6.97
CA LEU A 221 -37.85 -21.92 7.39
C LEU A 221 -39.00 -22.80 6.87
N ASP A 222 -40.10 -22.20 6.43
CA ASP A 222 -41.28 -22.86 5.85
C ASP A 222 -41.19 -23.08 4.33
N GLU A 223 -40.23 -22.43 3.64
CA GLU A 223 -40.06 -22.55 2.18
C GLU A 223 -39.03 -23.63 1.75
N ILE A 224 -38.30 -24.24 2.69
CA ILE A 224 -37.20 -25.17 2.41
C ILE A 224 -37.72 -26.61 2.33
N SER A 225 -37.77 -27.21 1.13
CA SER A 225 -38.20 -28.60 0.95
C SER A 225 -37.03 -29.58 1.03
N ARG A 226 -37.28 -30.82 1.51
CA ARG A 226 -36.26 -31.89 1.54
C ARG A 226 -35.68 -32.21 0.15
N THR A 227 -36.49 -32.07 -0.89
CA THR A 227 -36.09 -32.27 -2.29
C THR A 227 -35.02 -31.27 -2.76
N ASP A 228 -35.05 -30.04 -2.26
CA ASP A 228 -34.07 -29.01 -2.63
C ASP A 228 -32.72 -29.29 -1.98
N LEU A 229 -32.73 -29.82 -0.74
CA LEU A 229 -31.54 -30.24 0.01
C LEU A 229 -30.83 -31.41 -0.68
N ASP A 230 -31.59 -32.47 -1.03
CA ASP A 230 -31.05 -33.63 -1.74
C ASP A 230 -30.44 -33.24 -3.10
N ALA A 231 -31.04 -32.27 -3.81
CA ALA A 231 -30.55 -31.78 -5.10
C ALA A 231 -29.25 -30.96 -5.02
N ILE A 232 -28.99 -30.27 -3.89
CA ILE A 232 -27.71 -29.61 -3.62
C ILE A 232 -26.65 -30.68 -3.32
N LEU A 233 -26.95 -31.65 -2.44
CA LEU A 233 -26.01 -32.70 -2.05
C LEU A 233 -25.54 -33.58 -3.22
N ASP A 234 -26.43 -33.86 -4.19
CA ASP A 234 -26.07 -34.63 -5.39
C ASP A 234 -25.24 -33.84 -6.43
N ARG A 235 -25.32 -32.50 -6.43
CA ARG A 235 -24.57 -31.63 -7.35
C ARG A 235 -23.07 -31.56 -7.02
N TYR A 236 -22.72 -31.65 -5.75
CA TYR A 236 -21.34 -31.44 -5.24
C TYR A 236 -20.67 -32.71 -4.70
N LYS A 237 -21.29 -33.89 -4.92
CA LYS A 237 -20.83 -35.20 -4.42
C LYS A 237 -19.39 -35.60 -4.78
N ASP A 238 -18.86 -35.08 -5.90
CA ASP A 238 -17.52 -35.36 -6.41
C ASP A 238 -16.48 -34.29 -5.98
N VAL A 239 -16.93 -33.28 -5.22
CA VAL A 239 -16.12 -32.10 -4.78
C VAL A 239 -15.96 -32.07 -3.25
N VAL A 240 -16.93 -32.60 -2.49
CA VAL A 240 -17.01 -32.51 -1.02
C VAL A 240 -16.67 -33.84 -0.34
N ALA A 241 -15.95 -33.79 0.78
CA ALA A 241 -15.59 -34.99 1.55
C ALA A 241 -16.80 -35.63 2.26
N PRO A 242 -16.86 -36.97 2.40
CA PRO A 242 -18.01 -37.66 3.00
C PRO A 242 -18.37 -37.21 4.42
N GLU A 243 -17.38 -36.85 5.23
CA GLU A 243 -17.57 -36.40 6.61
C GLU A 243 -18.25 -35.02 6.68
N THR A 244 -17.99 -34.14 5.70
CA THR A 244 -18.58 -32.79 5.63
C THR A 244 -20.07 -32.85 5.30
N ARG A 245 -20.50 -33.84 4.50
CA ARG A 245 -21.92 -34.08 4.18
C ARG A 245 -22.74 -34.39 5.44
N ALA A 246 -22.22 -35.23 6.33
CA ALA A 246 -22.92 -35.62 7.55
C ALA A 246 -23.11 -34.46 8.55
N ALA A 247 -22.16 -33.52 8.63
CA ALA A 247 -22.27 -32.34 9.49
C ALA A 247 -23.33 -31.33 8.99
N LEU A 248 -23.52 -31.27 7.67
CA LEU A 248 -24.50 -30.39 7.01
C LEU A 248 -25.95 -30.80 7.27
N GLU A 249 -26.22 -32.10 7.35
CA GLU A 249 -27.55 -32.63 7.69
C GLU A 249 -27.97 -32.26 9.13
N GLN A 250 -27.01 -32.16 10.06
CA GLN A 250 -27.25 -31.81 11.47
C GLN A 250 -27.57 -30.31 11.67
N LEU A 251 -26.85 -29.42 10.97
CA LEU A 251 -26.98 -27.96 11.09
C LEU A 251 -28.40 -27.43 10.75
N ILE A 252 -29.09 -28.11 9.84
CA ILE A 252 -30.41 -27.72 9.32
C ILE A 252 -31.55 -27.98 10.32
N ASP A 253 -31.33 -28.84 11.32
CA ASP A 253 -32.30 -29.08 12.39
C ASP A 253 -32.13 -28.08 13.54
N ASP A 254 -30.89 -27.66 13.86
CA ASP A 254 -30.62 -26.66 14.90
C ASP A 254 -31.08 -25.24 14.51
N LEU A 255 -30.93 -24.86 13.23
CA LEU A 255 -31.31 -23.52 12.72
C LEU A 255 -32.80 -23.18 12.93
N LYS A 256 -33.66 -24.21 13.04
CA LYS A 256 -35.11 -24.03 13.24
C LYS A 256 -35.49 -23.60 14.64
N GLN A 257 -34.61 -23.76 15.61
CA GLN A 257 -34.91 -23.45 17.02
C GLN A 257 -34.63 -21.97 17.36
N SER A 258 -33.53 -21.40 16.85
CA SER A 258 -33.05 -20.06 17.24
C SER A 258 -33.83 -18.89 16.66
N VAL A 259 -34.61 -19.08 15.59
CA VAL A 259 -35.42 -18.00 14.99
C VAL A 259 -36.57 -17.57 15.90
N SER A 260 -37.03 -18.47 16.79
CA SER A 260 -38.14 -18.19 17.72
C SER A 260 -37.78 -17.27 18.89
N ASP A 261 -36.49 -17.01 19.13
CA ASP A 261 -36.02 -16.33 20.35
C ASP A 261 -35.57 -14.87 20.11
N LEU A 262 -35.50 -14.43 18.83
CA LEU A 262 -34.92 -13.13 18.45
C LEU A 262 -35.96 -12.00 18.31
N GLU A 263 -37.23 -12.33 18.09
CA GLU A 263 -38.29 -11.34 17.82
C GLU A 263 -38.69 -10.52 19.06
N ASP A 264 -38.45 -11.02 20.27
CA ASP A 264 -38.86 -10.39 21.53
C ASP A 264 -37.93 -9.23 21.98
N GLU A 265 -36.64 -9.24 21.62
CA GLU A 265 -35.64 -8.30 22.19
C GLU A 265 -35.57 -6.95 21.44
N LEU A 266 -36.06 -6.88 20.20
CA LEU A 266 -35.92 -5.72 19.32
C LEU A 266 -36.67 -4.46 19.81
N ALA A 267 -37.68 -4.64 20.67
CA ALA A 267 -38.55 -3.56 21.14
C ALA A 267 -37.93 -2.66 22.23
N ARG A 268 -36.82 -3.09 22.88
CA ARG A 268 -36.28 -2.43 24.08
C ARG A 268 -35.37 -1.23 23.80
N LEU A 269 -34.80 -1.13 22.61
CA LEU A 269 -33.59 -0.30 22.37
C LEU A 269 -33.84 0.92 21.45
N MET A 270 -35.11 1.35 21.31
CA MET A 270 -35.53 2.54 20.55
C MET A 270 -35.61 3.83 21.39
N ASP A 271 -35.82 3.73 22.71
CA ASP A 271 -36.01 4.89 23.59
C ASP A 271 -34.67 5.57 23.94
N GLU A 272 -33.62 4.75 24.09
CA GLU A 272 -32.20 5.10 24.19
C GLU A 272 -31.65 5.78 22.90
N PHE A 273 -32.30 6.77 22.29
CA PHE A 273 -31.78 7.41 21.07
C PHE A 273 -31.92 8.94 21.06
N GLY A 274 -31.47 9.58 22.14
CA GLY A 274 -32.09 10.79 22.64
C GLY A 274 -31.34 12.14 22.75
N ALA A 275 -30.03 12.24 22.56
CA ALA A 275 -29.22 13.36 23.06
C ALA A 275 -27.70 13.20 22.88
N GLN A 276 -27.31 12.72 21.72
CA GLN A 276 -26.11 13.22 21.05
C GLN A 276 -26.24 14.73 20.73
N ALA A 277 -26.86 15.55 21.62
CA ALA A 277 -27.32 16.96 21.50
C ALA A 277 -26.17 17.96 21.44
N ASP A 278 -25.18 17.42 20.79
CA ASP A 278 -23.81 17.34 21.19
C ASP A 278 -23.05 18.50 20.55
N GLU A 279 -23.62 18.91 19.40
CA GLU A 279 -23.19 19.94 18.46
C GLU A 279 -23.63 21.32 18.90
N VAL A 280 -24.20 21.39 20.10
CA VAL A 280 -23.53 22.20 21.10
C VAL A 280 -22.14 21.58 21.40
N ALA A 281 -21.16 21.57 20.42
CA ALA A 281 -19.73 21.03 20.35
C ALA A 281 -18.33 21.83 20.58
N ASP A 282 -17.90 22.84 19.78
CA ASP A 282 -16.85 23.89 19.94
C ASP A 282 -17.20 25.30 20.55
N LEU A 283 -18.41 25.85 20.45
CA LEU A 283 -18.84 27.20 20.97
C LEU A 283 -18.65 27.46 22.49
N VAL A 284 -18.55 26.44 23.36
CA VAL A 284 -18.20 26.57 24.80
C VAL A 284 -16.68 26.39 25.01
N THR A 285 -15.97 25.72 24.09
CA THR A 285 -14.50 25.57 24.17
C THR A 285 -13.73 26.89 24.09
N GLN A 286 -14.40 28.01 23.77
CA GLN A 286 -13.84 29.35 23.83
C GLN A 286 -13.69 29.87 25.27
N ASP A 287 -14.64 29.54 26.16
CA ASP A 287 -14.56 29.89 27.59
C ASP A 287 -13.58 28.96 28.33
N ALA A 288 -13.57 27.66 28.00
CA ALA A 288 -12.64 26.70 28.60
C ALA A 288 -11.15 27.06 28.31
N ARG A 289 -10.83 27.53 27.10
CA ARG A 289 -9.50 28.08 26.77
C ARG A 289 -9.16 29.36 27.53
N ALA A 290 -10.15 30.14 27.97
CA ALA A 290 -9.94 31.35 28.76
C ALA A 290 -9.67 31.06 30.25
N GLU A 291 -10.18 29.95 30.79
CA GLU A 291 -9.88 29.48 32.15
C GLU A 291 -8.59 28.61 32.24
N GLY A 292 -8.01 28.24 31.10
CA GLY A 292 -6.69 27.61 31.00
C GLY A 292 -6.68 26.13 30.59
N TRP A 293 -7.83 25.57 30.20
CA TRP A 293 -7.94 24.21 29.65
C TRP A 293 -7.68 24.20 28.14
N ASN A 294 -7.01 23.17 27.60
CA ASN A 294 -6.57 23.14 26.19
C ASN A 294 -7.29 22.06 25.34
N PRO A 295 -8.25 22.43 24.48
CA PRO A 295 -8.98 21.53 23.56
C PRO A 295 -8.15 20.93 22.41
N ASP A 296 -6.83 21.12 22.39
CA ASP A 296 -5.93 20.53 21.38
C ASP A 296 -4.83 19.65 22.02
N ASP A 297 -4.90 19.38 23.33
CA ASP A 297 -3.99 18.48 24.04
C ASP A 297 -4.67 17.11 24.27
N PRO A 298 -4.19 16.00 23.68
CA PRO A 298 -4.74 14.67 23.94
C PRO A 298 -4.72 14.26 25.42
N GLY A 299 -3.79 14.80 26.22
CA GLY A 299 -3.72 14.60 27.67
C GLY A 299 -4.78 15.37 28.47
N ALA A 300 -5.44 16.36 27.87
CA ALA A 300 -6.57 17.09 28.47
C ALA A 300 -7.93 16.41 28.20
N TYR A 301 -7.96 15.44 27.26
CA TYR A 301 -9.12 14.59 26.94
C TYR A 301 -8.98 13.15 27.38
N ALA A 302 -7.78 12.74 27.78
CA ALA A 302 -7.69 11.64 28.71
C ALA A 302 -8.56 12.01 29.93
N LEU A 303 -9.62 11.23 30.18
CA LEU A 303 -9.96 10.89 31.56
C LEU A 303 -8.61 10.50 32.17
N GLY A 304 -8.10 11.33 33.08
CA GLY A 304 -6.64 11.39 33.28
C GLY A 304 -6.10 10.13 33.94
N GLU A 305 -5.03 10.29 34.71
CA GLU A 305 -4.98 9.52 35.96
C GLU A 305 -6.09 10.08 36.87
N GLY A 306 -7.36 9.80 36.50
CA GLY A 306 -8.47 9.86 37.42
C GLY A 306 -8.03 9.08 38.65
N ALA A 307 -8.20 9.68 39.82
CA ALA A 307 -7.74 9.09 41.06
C ALA A 307 -8.61 7.86 41.33
N VAL A 308 -8.28 6.74 40.66
CA VAL A 308 -8.90 5.43 40.83
C VAL A 308 -8.92 5.24 42.33
N PRO A 309 -10.10 5.22 42.98
CA PRO A 309 -10.18 5.05 44.41
C PRO A 309 -9.33 3.82 44.73
N TRP A 310 -8.36 3.94 45.63
CA TRP A 310 -7.49 2.81 45.96
C TRP A 310 -8.33 1.81 46.76
N VAL A 311 -9.15 1.06 46.03
CA VAL A 311 -9.95 -0.04 46.53
C VAL A 311 -8.95 -1.18 46.74
N GLU A 312 -8.54 -1.32 47.99
CA GLU A 312 -7.54 -2.28 48.42
C GLU A 312 -7.97 -3.69 47.98
N VAL A 313 -7.28 -4.23 46.96
CA VAL A 313 -7.55 -5.55 46.41
C VAL A 313 -7.17 -6.57 47.49
N PRO A 314 -8.04 -7.53 47.85
CA PRO A 314 -7.75 -8.52 48.87
C PRO A 314 -6.42 -9.25 48.65
N ASP A 315 -5.50 -9.12 49.60
CA ASP A 315 -4.29 -9.95 49.62
C ASP A 315 -4.69 -11.38 50.02
N ILE A 316 -4.73 -12.26 49.02
CA ILE A 316 -5.03 -13.69 49.18
C ILE A 316 -3.76 -14.56 49.13
N ALA A 317 -2.56 -13.97 49.17
CA ALA A 317 -1.30 -14.69 49.00
C ALA A 317 -0.87 -15.47 50.26
N GLU A 318 -1.32 -15.07 51.46
CA GLU A 318 -0.89 -15.70 52.71
C GLU A 318 -1.92 -16.68 53.31
N VAL A 319 -1.46 -17.92 53.49
CA VAL A 319 -2.08 -19.06 54.21
C VAL A 319 -3.10 -19.90 53.45
N GLU A 320 -2.82 -21.21 53.43
CA GLU A 320 -3.65 -22.29 52.89
C GLU A 320 -4.90 -22.51 53.78
N GLY A 321 -6.10 -22.27 53.23
CA GLY A 321 -7.38 -22.46 53.95
C GLY A 321 -7.82 -21.33 54.89
N ALA A 322 -7.37 -20.09 54.67
CA ALA A 322 -7.52 -18.97 55.61
C ALA A 322 -8.84 -18.16 55.54
N PHE A 323 -9.84 -18.58 54.75
CA PHE A 323 -11.13 -17.88 54.68
C PHE A 323 -11.94 -18.01 56.00
N ASP A 324 -12.31 -16.88 56.59
CA ASP A 324 -13.15 -16.76 57.78
C ASP A 324 -14.47 -16.05 57.40
N GLU A 325 -15.61 -16.72 57.58
CA GLU A 325 -16.94 -16.13 57.33
C GLU A 325 -17.20 -14.88 58.20
N GLY A 326 -16.52 -14.73 59.34
CA GLY A 326 -16.57 -13.53 60.17
C GLY A 326 -15.75 -12.34 59.64
N ARG A 327 -14.96 -12.53 58.58
CA ARG A 327 -14.05 -11.54 57.97
C ARG A 327 -13.92 -11.73 56.45
N ASP A 328 -15.05 -11.81 55.76
CA ASP A 328 -15.08 -11.98 54.30
C ASP A 328 -14.44 -10.76 53.57
N PRO A 329 -13.26 -10.93 52.94
CA PRO A 329 -12.56 -9.83 52.28
C PRO A 329 -13.20 -9.49 50.92
N TYR A 330 -13.96 -10.41 50.31
CA TYR A 330 -14.66 -10.17 49.07
C TYR A 330 -15.91 -9.32 49.32
N ALA A 331 -16.60 -9.53 50.45
CA ALA A 331 -17.69 -8.66 50.87
C ALA A 331 -17.20 -7.23 51.14
N ALA A 332 -16.06 -7.06 51.83
CA ALA A 332 -15.47 -5.74 52.08
C ALA A 332 -15.03 -5.05 50.78
N TYR A 333 -14.41 -5.79 49.84
CA TYR A 333 -14.08 -5.28 48.51
C TYR A 333 -15.34 -4.84 47.74
N ALA A 334 -16.42 -5.64 47.80
CA ALA A 334 -17.69 -5.28 47.18
C ALA A 334 -18.34 -4.04 47.80
N ASP A 335 -18.27 -3.88 49.12
CA ASP A 335 -18.78 -2.68 49.80
C ASP A 335 -18.00 -1.43 49.40
N ALA A 336 -16.67 -1.54 49.22
CA ALA A 336 -15.83 -0.43 48.78
C ALA A 336 -16.05 -0.05 47.31
N VAL A 337 -16.19 -1.03 46.40
CA VAL A 337 -16.55 -0.74 45.00
C VAL A 337 -17.95 -0.14 44.90
N ILE A 338 -18.93 -0.68 45.65
CA ILE A 338 -20.29 -0.14 45.70
C ILE A 338 -20.28 1.28 46.25
N GLY A 339 -19.51 1.56 47.31
CA GLY A 339 -19.39 2.91 47.87
C GLY A 339 -18.86 3.93 46.87
N ALA A 340 -17.81 3.60 46.12
CA ALA A 340 -17.31 4.46 45.04
C ALA A 340 -18.38 4.72 43.96
N LEU A 341 -19.08 3.66 43.52
CA LEU A 341 -20.18 3.79 42.54
C LEU A 341 -21.42 4.52 43.10
N GLU A 342 -21.57 4.67 44.43
CA GLU A 342 -22.63 5.48 45.06
C GLU A 342 -22.27 6.97 45.11
N GLU A 343 -20.98 7.34 45.16
CA GLU A 343 -20.55 8.74 45.09
C GLU A 343 -20.87 9.39 43.73
N ASP A 344 -20.81 8.59 42.66
CA ASP A 344 -21.13 8.98 41.28
C ASP A 344 -22.65 9.08 41.00
N VAL A 345 -23.51 8.68 41.94
CA VAL A 345 -24.97 8.59 41.77
C VAL A 345 -25.70 9.64 42.60
N SER A 346 -26.57 10.42 41.95
CA SER A 346 -27.46 11.37 42.62
C SER A 346 -28.89 11.24 42.12
N GLY A 347 -29.86 11.22 43.05
CA GLY A 347 -31.28 11.08 42.71
C GLY A 347 -31.68 9.75 42.05
N GLY A 348 -30.77 8.76 41.99
CA GLY A 348 -30.98 7.50 41.25
C GLY A 348 -30.49 7.55 39.80
N VAL A 349 -29.71 8.57 39.42
CA VAL A 349 -29.06 8.72 38.10
C VAL A 349 -27.55 8.84 38.30
N VAL A 350 -26.75 8.29 37.40
CA VAL A 350 -25.28 8.47 37.41
C VAL A 350 -24.97 9.89 36.92
N VAL A 351 -24.49 10.75 37.82
CA VAL A 351 -24.13 12.14 37.51
C VAL A 351 -22.66 12.31 37.12
N ALA A 352 -21.80 11.38 37.53
CA ALA A 352 -20.39 11.32 37.14
C ALA A 352 -20.14 10.09 36.24
N ARG A 353 -20.74 10.08 35.05
CA ARG A 353 -20.71 8.92 34.13
C ARG A 353 -19.29 8.44 33.80
N ALA A 354 -18.32 9.35 33.65
CA ALA A 354 -16.94 9.00 33.36
C ALA A 354 -16.25 8.26 34.53
N ASP A 355 -16.39 8.77 35.75
CA ASP A 355 -15.80 8.17 36.96
C ASP A 355 -16.47 6.84 37.32
N PHE A 356 -17.78 6.72 37.08
CA PHE A 356 -18.54 5.48 37.22
C PHE A 356 -18.01 4.40 36.26
N VAL A 357 -17.85 4.72 34.96
CA VAL A 357 -17.28 3.80 33.96
C VAL A 357 -15.84 3.40 34.32
N ALA A 358 -15.02 4.35 34.80
CA ALA A 358 -13.66 4.08 35.24
C ALA A 358 -13.64 3.09 36.44
N THR A 359 -14.52 3.30 37.42
CA THR A 359 -14.69 2.43 38.59
C THR A 359 -15.18 1.03 38.19
N VAL A 360 -16.14 0.92 37.25
CA VAL A 360 -16.60 -0.37 36.70
C VAL A 360 -15.47 -1.10 35.96
N ARG A 361 -14.69 -0.40 35.12
CA ARG A 361 -13.55 -0.98 34.39
C ARG A 361 -12.46 -1.47 35.35
N ALA A 362 -12.10 -0.66 36.34
CA ALA A 362 -11.15 -1.04 37.38
C ALA A 362 -11.62 -2.27 38.17
N TRP A 363 -12.91 -2.31 38.55
CA TRP A 363 -13.51 -3.49 39.20
C TRP A 363 -13.43 -4.76 38.33
N ARG A 364 -13.75 -4.67 37.04
CA ARG A 364 -13.69 -5.83 36.12
C ARG A 364 -12.26 -6.34 35.95
N ALA A 365 -11.28 -5.45 35.77
CA ALA A 365 -9.87 -5.80 35.67
C ALA A 365 -9.35 -6.50 36.95
N ASN A 366 -9.68 -5.94 38.12
CA ASN A 366 -9.35 -6.52 39.42
C ASN A 366 -10.04 -7.87 39.65
N SER A 367 -11.29 -8.02 39.22
CA SER A 367 -12.05 -9.28 39.33
C SER A 367 -11.42 -10.40 38.51
N ALA A 368 -10.93 -10.10 37.30
CA ALA A 368 -10.21 -11.07 36.46
C ALA A 368 -8.86 -11.48 37.10
N ALA A 369 -8.13 -10.52 37.69
CA ALA A 369 -6.89 -10.81 38.42
C ALA A 369 -7.14 -11.70 39.65
N LEU A 370 -8.19 -11.42 40.42
CA LEU A 370 -8.61 -12.23 41.58
C LEU A 370 -9.08 -13.64 41.16
N GLU A 371 -9.76 -13.79 40.02
CA GLU A 371 -10.16 -15.10 39.50
C GLU A 371 -8.93 -15.96 39.13
N ILE A 372 -7.93 -15.38 38.47
CA ILE A 372 -6.65 -16.05 38.15
C ILE A 372 -5.94 -16.46 39.45
N ALA A 373 -5.82 -15.54 40.41
CA ALA A 373 -5.14 -15.79 41.68
C ALA A 373 -5.88 -16.83 42.56
N LEU A 374 -7.21 -16.92 42.47
CA LEU A 374 -7.98 -18.01 43.08
C LEU A 374 -7.77 -19.36 42.37
N ARG A 375 -7.72 -19.36 41.03
CA ARG A 375 -7.51 -20.56 40.22
C ARG A 375 -6.13 -21.19 40.44
N ASP A 376 -5.10 -20.38 40.65
CA ASP A 376 -3.72 -20.84 40.78
C ASP A 376 -3.37 -21.30 42.23
N ARG A 377 -4.24 -21.06 43.21
CA ARG A 377 -4.09 -21.53 44.60
C ARG A 377 -4.60 -22.97 44.77
N MET A 378 -3.71 -23.89 45.15
CA MET A 378 -4.14 -25.21 45.62
C MET A 378 -4.86 -25.05 46.98
N GLY A 379 -6.10 -25.53 47.08
CA GLY A 379 -6.82 -25.64 48.36
C GLY A 379 -7.91 -24.60 48.66
N VAL A 380 -8.35 -23.80 47.68
CA VAL A 380 -9.49 -22.88 47.85
C VAL A 380 -10.74 -23.60 48.37
N SER A 381 -11.37 -23.04 49.40
CA SER A 381 -12.55 -23.65 50.02
C SER A 381 -13.85 -23.31 49.27
N ARG A 382 -14.87 -24.18 49.35
CA ARG A 382 -16.20 -23.86 48.76
C ARG A 382 -16.84 -22.61 49.36
N ALA A 383 -16.55 -22.28 50.62
CA ALA A 383 -17.05 -21.08 51.28
C ALA A 383 -16.42 -19.81 50.67
N GLU A 384 -15.09 -19.83 50.48
CA GLU A 384 -14.30 -18.79 49.82
C GLU A 384 -14.74 -18.57 48.35
N THR A 385 -14.97 -19.64 47.59
CA THR A 385 -15.50 -19.54 46.22
C THR A 385 -16.90 -18.91 46.20
N ASN A 386 -17.78 -19.30 47.13
CA ASN A 386 -19.13 -18.73 47.22
C ASN A 386 -19.09 -17.25 47.64
N ALA A 387 -18.20 -16.87 48.55
CA ALA A 387 -18.00 -15.48 48.97
C ALA A 387 -17.54 -14.58 47.82
N PHE A 388 -16.54 -15.01 47.04
CA PHE A 388 -16.09 -14.33 45.82
C PHE A 388 -17.21 -14.17 44.79
N LEU A 389 -17.97 -15.23 44.50
CA LEU A 389 -19.10 -15.17 43.58
C LEU A 389 -20.24 -14.28 44.10
N ASN A 390 -20.51 -14.28 45.40
CA ASN A 390 -21.50 -13.39 46.01
C ASN A 390 -21.07 -11.92 45.91
N ALA A 391 -19.80 -11.61 46.15
CA ALA A 391 -19.23 -10.27 45.99
C ALA A 391 -19.35 -9.77 44.55
N GLN A 392 -18.94 -10.58 43.55
CA GLN A 392 -19.13 -10.26 42.14
C GLN A 392 -20.61 -10.02 41.80
N ASN A 393 -21.52 -10.89 42.28
CA ASN A 393 -22.95 -10.75 42.04
C ASN A 393 -23.55 -9.48 42.69
N ARG A 394 -23.05 -9.05 43.85
CA ARG A 394 -23.46 -7.78 44.49
C ARG A 394 -23.06 -6.57 43.66
N ILE A 395 -21.79 -6.50 43.23
CA ILE A 395 -21.28 -5.39 42.43
C ILE A 395 -21.95 -5.38 41.04
N ALA A 396 -22.02 -6.53 40.37
CA ALA A 396 -22.72 -6.66 39.09
C ALA A 396 -24.22 -6.31 39.22
N GLY A 397 -24.87 -6.69 40.32
CA GLY A 397 -26.24 -6.30 40.64
C GLY A 397 -26.43 -4.81 40.90
N PHE A 398 -25.39 -4.12 41.39
CA PHE A 398 -25.38 -2.66 41.51
C PHE A 398 -25.24 -1.99 40.14
N VAL A 399 -24.24 -2.41 39.35
CA VAL A 399 -23.90 -1.83 38.03
C VAL A 399 -25.05 -1.99 37.04
N ARG A 400 -25.72 -3.15 37.01
CA ARG A 400 -26.90 -3.43 36.17
C ARG A 400 -28.13 -2.54 36.43
N ARG A 401 -28.09 -1.65 37.42
CA ARG A 401 -29.12 -0.61 37.62
C ARG A 401 -28.90 0.62 36.76
N TYR A 402 -27.70 0.75 36.17
CA TYR A 402 -27.25 1.96 35.47
C TYR A 402 -26.56 1.65 34.14
N MET A 403 -25.97 0.47 33.96
CA MET A 403 -25.26 0.08 32.73
C MET A 403 -25.62 -1.35 32.28
N ASP A 404 -25.68 -1.55 30.96
CA ASP A 404 -25.87 -2.85 30.34
C ASP A 404 -24.61 -3.73 30.43
N ALA A 405 -24.73 -5.00 30.01
CA ALA A 405 -23.61 -5.95 30.04
C ALA A 405 -22.42 -5.52 29.15
N SER A 406 -22.69 -4.70 28.14
CA SER A 406 -21.73 -4.19 27.18
C SER A 406 -21.10 -2.86 27.61
N ASP A 407 -21.39 -2.30 28.80
CA ASP A 407 -20.89 -0.98 29.23
C ASP A 407 -21.51 0.23 28.51
N TRP A 408 -22.76 0.13 28.05
CA TRP A 408 -23.58 1.31 27.74
C TRP A 408 -24.44 1.69 28.94
N PHE A 409 -24.65 2.98 29.17
CA PHE A 409 -25.64 3.39 30.17
C PHE A 409 -27.06 2.97 29.77
N GLU A 410 -27.88 2.55 30.73
CA GLU A 410 -29.30 2.21 30.53
C GLU A 410 -30.18 3.47 30.40
N ASP A 411 -29.59 4.67 30.53
CA ASP A 411 -30.16 5.99 30.17
C ASP A 411 -29.32 6.68 29.06
N THR A 412 -28.72 5.90 28.16
CA THR A 412 -27.89 6.42 27.06
C THR A 412 -28.72 6.73 25.80
N PRO A 413 -28.52 7.90 25.17
CA PRO A 413 -29.18 8.25 23.92
C PRO A 413 -28.54 7.64 22.65
N VAL A 414 -27.98 6.43 22.74
CA VAL A 414 -27.36 5.71 21.62
C VAL A 414 -28.23 4.50 21.25
N PRO A 415 -28.74 4.41 20.01
CA PRO A 415 -29.74 3.42 19.63
C PRO A 415 -29.12 2.03 19.62
N ALA A 416 -29.99 1.01 19.64
CA ALA A 416 -29.63 -0.39 19.45
C ALA A 416 -28.54 -0.63 18.40
N ASP A 417 -28.76 -0.09 17.20
CA ASP A 417 -28.03 -0.48 16.00
C ASP A 417 -26.68 0.24 15.91
N LEU A 418 -26.57 1.49 16.33
CA LEU A 418 -25.28 2.19 16.45
C LEU A 418 -24.43 1.57 17.58
N ARG A 419 -25.03 1.23 18.74
CA ARG A 419 -24.30 0.50 19.80
C ARG A 419 -23.75 -0.82 19.29
N ALA A 420 -24.60 -1.60 18.61
CA ALA A 420 -24.19 -2.86 17.98
C ALA A 420 -23.11 -2.64 16.90
N GLN A 421 -23.20 -1.59 16.08
CA GLN A 421 -22.17 -1.25 15.10
C GLN A 421 -20.83 -0.91 15.76
N VAL A 422 -20.84 -0.12 16.84
CA VAL A 422 -19.64 0.21 17.60
C VAL A 422 -19.02 -1.05 18.22
N ASP A 423 -19.79 -1.86 18.93
CA ASP A 423 -19.26 -3.03 19.66
C ASP A 423 -18.92 -4.25 18.79
N THR A 424 -19.69 -4.49 17.72
CA THR A 424 -19.56 -5.72 16.91
C THR A 424 -18.87 -5.49 15.56
N VAL A 425 -18.89 -4.26 15.03
CA VAL A 425 -18.27 -3.94 13.74
C VAL A 425 -17.00 -3.11 13.91
N LEU A 426 -17.03 -2.03 14.69
CA LEU A 426 -15.90 -1.11 14.84
C LEU A 426 -14.88 -1.59 15.89
N LYS A 427 -15.32 -2.07 17.07
CA LYS A 427 -14.41 -2.51 18.14
C LYS A 427 -13.47 -3.65 17.73
N PRO A 428 -13.90 -4.71 17.02
CA PRO A 428 -12.97 -5.74 16.53
C PRO A 428 -11.95 -5.24 15.49
N ARG A 429 -12.11 -4.02 14.97
CA ARG A 429 -11.30 -3.43 13.89
C ARG A 429 -10.42 -2.26 14.35
N PHE A 430 -10.89 -1.47 15.31
CA PHE A 430 -10.22 -0.24 15.77
C PHE A 430 -10.02 -0.17 17.30
N ASP A 431 -10.52 -1.17 18.03
CA ASP A 431 -10.40 -1.39 19.49
C ASP A 431 -10.43 -0.11 20.33
N ALA A 432 -9.28 0.42 20.75
CA ALA A 432 -9.18 1.63 21.57
C ALA A 432 -9.91 2.85 20.99
N LEU A 433 -9.98 3.03 19.67
CA LEU A 433 -10.76 4.12 19.05
C LEU A 433 -12.27 3.86 19.13
N ALA A 434 -12.70 2.60 19.09
CA ALA A 434 -14.11 2.26 19.27
C ALA A 434 -14.53 2.40 20.74
N ASP A 435 -13.64 2.12 21.70
CA ASP A 435 -13.88 2.39 23.12
C ASP A 435 -13.90 3.89 23.41
N GLN A 436 -13.02 4.70 22.80
CA GLN A 436 -13.08 6.17 22.90
C GLN A 436 -14.35 6.74 22.26
N MET A 437 -14.78 6.19 21.12
CA MET A 437 -16.06 6.52 20.51
C MET A 437 -17.18 6.22 21.51
N LYS A 438 -17.27 4.98 22.00
CA LYS A 438 -18.25 4.51 22.99
C LYS A 438 -18.30 5.35 24.26
N ASP A 439 -17.14 5.73 24.81
CA ASP A 439 -17.06 6.58 25.98
C ASP A 439 -17.66 7.97 25.70
N SER A 440 -17.35 8.55 24.54
CA SER A 440 -17.95 9.82 24.10
C SER A 440 -19.46 9.69 23.87
N LEU A 441 -19.87 8.63 23.16
CA LEU A 441 -21.27 8.27 22.91
C LEU A 441 -22.06 8.05 24.22
N ASN A 442 -21.40 7.63 25.31
CA ASN A 442 -21.98 7.44 26.65
C ASN A 442 -22.14 8.75 27.45
N LEU A 443 -21.54 9.87 27.05
CA LEU A 443 -21.68 11.17 27.73
C LEU A 443 -22.96 11.92 27.34
N TRP A 444 -23.55 11.56 26.20
CA TRP A 444 -24.77 12.09 25.63
C TRP A 444 -26.00 11.89 26.58
N THR A 445 -26.94 12.85 26.71
CA THR A 445 -28.00 12.86 27.78
C THR A 445 -29.38 13.51 27.44
N GLY A 446 -30.48 12.74 27.32
CA GLY A 446 -31.83 13.25 26.95
C GLY A 446 -32.73 12.30 26.12
N GLU A 447 -33.89 12.80 25.61
CA GLU A 447 -35.04 11.98 25.12
C GLU A 447 -35.13 11.66 23.60
N GLY A 448 -34.65 12.52 22.68
CA GLY A 448 -34.76 12.30 21.23
C GLY A 448 -33.59 12.87 20.40
N LEU A 449 -33.10 12.13 19.40
CA LEU A 449 -32.10 12.61 18.45
C LEU A 449 -32.52 13.95 17.82
N ASP A 450 -31.74 15.00 18.03
CA ASP A 450 -31.77 16.19 17.17
C ASP A 450 -31.07 15.95 15.81
N LEU A 451 -31.00 17.02 15.02
CA LEU A 451 -30.60 16.98 13.63
C LEU A 451 -29.10 16.75 13.41
N GLU A 452 -28.26 17.12 14.37
CA GLU A 452 -26.79 17.08 14.28
C GLU A 452 -26.32 15.67 14.61
N GLN A 453 -26.83 15.16 15.74
CA GLN A 453 -26.87 13.76 16.15
C GLN A 453 -27.18 12.83 14.97
N THR A 454 -28.31 13.10 14.30
CA THR A 454 -28.85 12.25 13.24
C THR A 454 -27.90 12.16 12.05
N GLN A 455 -27.16 13.24 11.76
CA GLN A 455 -26.18 13.29 10.68
C GLN A 455 -24.88 12.55 11.04
N LEU A 456 -24.41 12.67 12.29
CA LEU A 456 -23.27 11.88 12.75
C LEU A 456 -23.60 10.39 12.77
N TYR A 457 -24.71 10.00 13.40
CA TYR A 457 -25.19 8.61 13.42
C TYR A 457 -25.23 8.01 12.02
N GLN A 458 -25.87 8.69 11.06
CA GLN A 458 -25.89 8.25 9.68
C GLN A 458 -24.47 8.06 9.11
N THR A 459 -23.54 8.95 9.44
CA THR A 459 -22.15 8.85 8.98
C THR A 459 -21.42 7.67 9.63
N ILE A 460 -21.59 7.43 10.93
CA ILE A 460 -20.99 6.29 11.64
C ILE A 460 -21.62 4.98 11.17
N SER A 461 -22.93 4.91 10.96
CA SER A 461 -23.60 3.72 10.45
C SER A 461 -23.22 3.41 9.00
N ALA A 462 -23.02 4.43 8.17
CA ALA A 462 -22.43 4.23 6.86
C ALA A 462 -20.96 3.78 6.96
N PHE A 463 -20.18 4.34 7.89
CA PHE A 463 -18.79 3.92 8.10
C PHE A 463 -18.70 2.46 8.57
N ALA A 464 -19.47 2.08 9.59
CA ALA A 464 -19.60 0.70 10.07
C ALA A 464 -20.13 -0.23 8.98
N GLY A 465 -21.14 0.19 8.22
CA GLY A 465 -21.63 -0.50 7.02
C GLY A 465 -20.49 -0.81 6.06
N ALA A 466 -19.68 0.18 5.68
CA ALA A 466 -18.50 -0.04 4.85
C ALA A 466 -17.47 -0.98 5.50
N MET A 467 -17.15 -0.76 6.79
CA MET A 467 -16.14 -1.53 7.53
C MET A 467 -16.53 -3.00 7.71
N SER A 468 -17.83 -3.32 7.77
CA SER A 468 -18.32 -4.71 7.79
C SER A 468 -17.79 -5.55 6.62
N THR A 469 -17.49 -4.91 5.49
CA THR A 469 -16.96 -5.56 4.27
C THR A 469 -15.43 -5.54 4.16
N VAL A 470 -14.74 -4.79 5.01
CA VAL A 470 -13.27 -4.71 5.01
C VAL A 470 -12.71 -5.85 5.86
N GLY A 471 -11.89 -6.70 5.21
CA GLY A 471 -11.16 -7.80 5.83
C GLY A 471 -9.76 -7.37 6.27
N GLU A 472 -8.78 -7.43 5.36
CA GLU A 472 -7.44 -6.91 5.58
C GLU A 472 -7.33 -5.44 5.09
N GLY A 473 -6.46 -4.64 5.72
CA GLY A 473 -6.18 -3.25 5.29
C GLY A 473 -7.04 -2.15 5.95
N VAL A 474 -7.58 -2.41 7.14
CA VAL A 474 -8.37 -1.46 7.95
C VAL A 474 -7.61 -0.16 8.25
N ASP A 475 -6.27 -0.20 8.36
CA ASP A 475 -5.39 0.92 8.71
C ASP A 475 -5.64 2.21 7.90
N VAL A 476 -6.02 2.08 6.63
CA VAL A 476 -6.32 3.22 5.72
C VAL A 476 -7.50 4.06 6.22
N TYR A 477 -8.36 3.49 7.07
CA TYR A 477 -9.53 4.14 7.63
C TYR A 477 -9.33 4.61 9.08
N VAL A 478 -8.14 4.46 9.67
CA VAL A 478 -7.85 4.92 11.05
C VAL A 478 -8.04 6.43 11.19
N GLU A 479 -7.59 7.23 10.23
CA GLU A 479 -7.83 8.69 10.20
C GLU A 479 -9.34 9.02 10.10
N THR A 480 -10.12 8.20 9.39
CA THR A 480 -11.58 8.35 9.29
C THR A 480 -12.23 8.03 10.64
N MET A 481 -11.85 6.91 11.27
CA MET A 481 -12.33 6.54 12.60
C MET A 481 -11.96 7.60 13.64
N GLN A 482 -10.71 8.08 13.67
CA GLN A 482 -10.27 9.17 14.55
C GLN A 482 -11.09 10.45 14.34
N THR A 483 -11.40 10.81 13.09
CA THR A 483 -12.24 11.98 12.81
C THR A 483 -13.67 11.78 13.33
N LEU A 484 -14.22 10.56 13.24
CA LEU A 484 -15.53 10.22 13.81
C LEU A 484 -15.51 10.15 15.34
N VAL A 485 -14.42 9.67 15.96
CA VAL A 485 -14.22 9.73 17.43
C VAL A 485 -14.21 11.18 17.88
N HIS A 486 -13.36 12.02 17.28
CA HIS A 486 -13.31 13.45 17.59
C HIS A 486 -14.66 14.13 17.35
N ALA A 487 -15.41 13.72 16.32
CA ALA A 487 -16.77 14.21 16.13
C ALA A 487 -17.69 13.75 17.27
N THR A 488 -17.66 12.48 17.71
CA THR A 488 -18.45 12.02 18.88
C THR A 488 -18.06 12.67 20.20
N THR A 489 -16.78 12.98 20.43
CA THR A 489 -16.30 13.64 21.65
C THR A 489 -16.58 15.14 21.63
N ARG A 490 -16.42 15.77 20.45
CA ARG A 490 -16.70 17.20 20.30
C ARG A 490 -18.17 17.45 20.30
N LEU A 491 -18.99 16.56 19.72
CA LEU A 491 -20.40 16.44 20.03
C LEU A 491 -20.53 16.23 21.56
N GLY A 492 -20.40 17.31 22.33
CA GLY A 492 -20.22 17.48 23.78
C GLY A 492 -19.98 18.94 24.33
N VAL A 493 -19.54 20.01 23.57
CA VAL A 493 -19.01 21.35 24.09
C VAL A 493 -19.11 22.78 23.31
N GLY A 494 -20.08 23.06 22.42
CA GLY A 494 -20.63 24.25 21.61
C GLY A 494 -20.98 24.37 20.01
N PHE A 495 -20.22 23.90 18.96
CA PHE A 495 -20.35 23.84 17.43
C PHE A 495 -19.20 23.07 16.59
N VAL A 496 -18.99 23.24 15.25
CA VAL A 496 -18.59 22.16 14.23
C VAL A 496 -17.31 22.34 13.34
N PRO A 497 -16.43 21.31 13.00
CA PRO A 497 -16.43 20.57 11.66
C PRO A 497 -15.73 19.17 11.47
N VAL A 498 -16.07 18.41 10.40
CA VAL A 498 -15.43 17.14 9.87
C VAL A 498 -14.57 17.40 8.61
N VAL A 499 -13.44 16.69 8.40
CA VAL A 499 -12.55 16.84 7.22
C VAL A 499 -12.17 15.52 6.54
N GLY A 500 -11.66 15.60 5.30
CA GLY A 500 -11.05 14.46 4.60
C GLY A 500 -12.05 13.35 4.18
N PRO A 501 -11.64 12.06 4.16
CA PRO A 501 -12.51 10.95 3.74
C PRO A 501 -13.78 10.81 4.59
N ALA A 502 -13.76 11.24 5.86
CA ALA A 502 -14.94 11.25 6.72
C ALA A 502 -15.99 12.26 6.21
N LEU A 503 -15.56 13.44 5.76
CA LEU A 503 -16.45 14.45 5.16
C LEU A 503 -17.01 13.97 3.82
N ASP A 504 -16.17 13.35 2.98
CA ASP A 504 -16.57 12.72 1.72
C ASP A 504 -17.69 11.67 1.92
N LEU A 505 -17.58 10.82 2.95
CA LEU A 505 -18.62 9.85 3.33
C LEU A 505 -19.88 10.56 3.82
N CYS A 506 -19.69 11.48 4.76
CA CYS A 506 -20.76 12.17 5.46
C CYS A 506 -21.68 12.92 4.48
N GLU A 507 -21.11 13.75 3.60
CA GLU A 507 -21.88 14.53 2.62
C GLU A 507 -22.67 13.65 1.65
N ALA A 508 -22.12 12.51 1.26
CA ALA A 508 -22.80 11.55 0.40
C ALA A 508 -24.04 10.95 1.09
N VAL A 509 -23.92 10.64 2.38
CA VAL A 509 -24.96 9.99 3.18
C VAL A 509 -26.02 10.99 3.65
N THR A 510 -25.63 12.13 4.23
CA THR A 510 -26.54 13.16 4.74
C THR A 510 -27.17 14.00 3.62
N GLY A 511 -26.42 14.24 2.55
CA GLY A 511 -26.82 15.18 1.48
C GLY A 511 -26.70 16.65 1.86
N LYS A 512 -25.92 17.00 2.89
CA LYS A 512 -25.68 18.38 3.34
C LYS A 512 -24.22 18.76 3.12
N GLU A 513 -23.98 19.90 2.48
CA GLU A 513 -22.63 20.45 2.28
C GLU A 513 -21.96 20.70 3.64
N TRP A 514 -20.70 20.29 3.80
CA TRP A 514 -19.96 20.33 5.07
C TRP A 514 -20.56 19.50 6.21
N CYS A 515 -21.61 18.72 5.94
CA CYS A 515 -22.43 18.03 6.96
C CYS A 515 -23.02 18.93 8.03
N LEU A 516 -23.30 20.18 7.68
CA LEU A 516 -23.95 21.12 8.58
C LEU A 516 -25.48 21.02 8.42
N PRO A 517 -26.26 21.04 9.52
CA PRO A 517 -27.71 21.27 9.49
C PRO A 517 -28.13 22.47 8.61
N ALA A 518 -27.40 23.57 8.75
CA ALA A 518 -27.56 24.81 8.00
C ALA A 518 -26.87 24.78 6.61
N GLY A 519 -26.22 23.67 6.26
CA GLY A 519 -25.54 23.45 5.00
C GLY A 519 -26.49 23.38 3.81
N ARG A 520 -25.99 23.73 2.64
CA ARG A 520 -26.72 23.61 1.37
C ARG A 520 -27.03 22.14 1.09
N GLU A 521 -28.20 21.87 0.51
CA GLU A 521 -28.51 20.54 0.01
C GLU A 521 -27.69 20.21 -1.25
N LEU A 522 -27.08 19.03 -1.21
CA LEU A 522 -26.29 18.45 -2.30
C LEU A 522 -27.21 17.64 -3.22
N SER A 523 -27.03 17.76 -4.52
CA SER A 523 -27.71 16.92 -5.50
C SER A 523 -27.25 15.45 -5.38
N ASP A 524 -28.05 14.50 -5.90
CA ASP A 524 -27.64 13.09 -5.90
C ASP A 524 -26.26 12.90 -6.58
N GLU A 525 -25.96 13.69 -7.62
CA GLU A 525 -24.66 13.66 -8.31
C GLU A 525 -23.51 14.20 -7.44
N GLU A 526 -23.70 15.32 -6.73
CA GLU A 526 -22.71 15.86 -5.79
C GLU A 526 -22.43 14.84 -4.67
N ARG A 527 -23.47 14.15 -4.20
CA ARG A 527 -23.38 13.10 -3.18
C ARG A 527 -22.67 11.84 -3.68
N ILE A 528 -22.95 11.38 -4.91
CA ILE A 528 -22.19 10.30 -5.55
C ILE A 528 -20.71 10.68 -5.63
N PHE A 529 -20.40 11.92 -6.03
CA PHE A 529 -19.02 12.38 -6.14
C PHE A 529 -18.31 12.38 -4.78
N SER A 530 -18.94 12.95 -3.74
CA SER A 530 -18.39 12.90 -2.37
C SER A 530 -18.17 11.45 -1.93
N GLY A 531 -19.11 10.54 -2.19
CA GLY A 531 -18.99 9.13 -1.79
C GLY A 531 -17.87 8.35 -2.50
N LEU A 532 -17.53 8.74 -3.73
CA LEU A 532 -16.34 8.24 -4.44
C LEU A 532 -15.03 8.74 -3.79
N GLY A 533 -15.03 9.91 -3.13
CA GLY A 533 -13.91 10.44 -2.36
C GLY A 533 -13.59 9.66 -1.08
N PHE A 534 -14.59 9.01 -0.48
CA PHE A 534 -14.41 8.17 0.72
C PHE A 534 -13.76 6.82 0.41
N GLY A 535 -14.21 6.13 -0.64
CA GLY A 535 -13.93 4.71 -0.81
C GLY A 535 -12.57 4.38 -1.43
N VAL A 536 -11.53 4.35 -0.60
CA VAL A 536 -10.15 4.04 -1.04
C VAL A 536 -9.88 2.53 -1.15
N ALA A 537 -10.50 1.67 -0.34
CA ALA A 537 -10.30 0.21 -0.41
C ALA A 537 -11.48 -0.55 -1.05
N ALA A 538 -12.72 -0.27 -0.65
CA ALA A 538 -13.86 -1.16 -0.91
C ALA A 538 -15.15 -0.45 -1.38
N VAL A 539 -15.13 0.31 -2.49
CA VAL A 539 -16.35 1.05 -2.94
C VAL A 539 -17.53 0.14 -3.25
N GLY A 540 -17.39 -0.82 -4.16
CA GLY A 540 -18.52 -1.66 -4.58
C GLY A 540 -19.17 -2.40 -3.40
N PRO A 541 -18.43 -3.21 -2.63
CA PRO A 541 -18.97 -3.90 -1.46
C PRO A 541 -19.39 -2.94 -0.33
N GLY A 542 -18.56 -1.95 0.00
CA GLY A 542 -18.80 -1.03 1.10
C GLY A 542 -20.04 -0.18 0.90
N TRP A 543 -20.29 0.36 -0.30
CA TRP A 543 -21.50 1.12 -0.57
C TRP A 543 -22.76 0.25 -0.68
N ARG A 544 -22.65 -1.06 -1.02
CA ARG A 544 -23.77 -2.01 -0.87
C ARG A 544 -24.10 -2.29 0.59
N ALA A 545 -23.10 -2.38 1.45
CA ALA A 545 -23.31 -2.56 2.87
C ALA A 545 -23.83 -1.26 3.53
N ILE A 546 -23.36 -0.08 3.12
CA ILE A 546 -23.95 1.21 3.49
C ILE A 546 -25.44 1.24 3.15
N LYS A 547 -25.83 0.80 1.95
CA LYS A 547 -27.25 0.74 1.54
C LYS A 547 -28.12 -0.11 2.49
N GLY A 548 -27.55 -1.11 3.15
CA GLY A 548 -28.22 -1.97 4.15
C GLY A 548 -27.90 -1.62 5.60
N ALA A 549 -27.16 -0.55 5.87
CA ALA A 549 -26.83 -0.12 7.22
C ALA A 549 -28.05 0.49 7.92
N GLY A 550 -28.07 0.37 9.25
CA GLY A 550 -29.06 1.05 10.08
C GLY A 550 -29.01 2.57 9.92
N GLY A 551 -30.11 3.26 10.23
CA GLY A 551 -30.18 4.72 10.22
C GLY A 551 -30.24 5.42 8.87
N MET A 552 -30.01 4.71 7.76
CA MET A 552 -29.91 5.34 6.45
C MET A 552 -31.25 5.91 5.97
N THR A 553 -31.24 7.18 5.53
CA THR A 553 -32.41 7.78 4.87
C THR A 553 -32.65 7.16 3.49
N PRO A 554 -33.89 7.19 2.94
CA PRO A 554 -34.15 6.74 1.57
C PRO A 554 -33.27 7.42 0.51
N GLY A 555 -32.87 8.68 0.74
CA GLY A 555 -31.91 9.40 -0.10
C GLY A 555 -30.50 8.81 -0.02
N ALA A 556 -30.01 8.51 1.19
CA ALA A 556 -28.74 7.84 1.41
C ALA A 556 -28.69 6.44 0.77
N ILE A 557 -29.74 5.63 0.99
CA ILE A 557 -29.90 4.28 0.41
C ILE A 557 -29.83 4.33 -1.11
N ARG A 558 -30.49 5.32 -1.73
CA ARG A 558 -30.45 5.51 -3.19
C ARG A 558 -29.05 5.88 -3.67
N VAL A 559 -28.42 6.91 -3.08
CA VAL A 559 -27.07 7.35 -3.46
C VAL A 559 -26.05 6.23 -3.26
N ALA A 560 -26.12 5.50 -2.15
CA ALA A 560 -25.27 4.34 -1.90
C ALA A 560 -25.47 3.23 -2.94
N GLY A 561 -26.72 3.02 -3.39
CA GLY A 561 -27.02 2.17 -4.54
C GLY A 561 -26.35 2.64 -5.84
N GLU A 562 -26.45 3.94 -6.17
CA GLU A 562 -25.83 4.48 -7.38
C GLU A 562 -24.29 4.42 -7.32
N ILE A 563 -23.67 4.68 -6.17
CA ILE A 563 -22.20 4.54 -5.97
C ILE A 563 -21.76 3.07 -6.07
N ALA A 564 -22.55 2.13 -5.53
CA ALA A 564 -22.27 0.69 -5.59
C ALA A 564 -22.29 0.10 -7.01
N GLU A 565 -22.91 0.80 -7.97
CA GLU A 565 -22.97 0.48 -9.40
C GLU A 565 -21.87 1.19 -10.22
N VAL A 566 -21.12 2.13 -9.64
CA VAL A 566 -19.98 2.78 -10.31
C VAL A 566 -18.85 1.77 -10.54
N ASP A 567 -18.37 1.70 -11.77
CA ASP A 567 -17.32 0.77 -12.18
C ASP A 567 -16.02 0.98 -11.39
N GLU A 568 -15.44 -0.10 -10.86
CA GLU A 568 -14.25 -0.05 -10.02
C GLU A 568 -13.05 0.65 -10.70
N VAL A 569 -12.97 0.61 -12.03
CA VAL A 569 -11.91 1.30 -12.79
C VAL A 569 -12.09 2.82 -12.73
N VAL A 570 -13.32 3.33 -12.67
CA VAL A 570 -13.62 4.75 -12.46
C VAL A 570 -13.27 5.15 -11.03
N VAL A 571 -13.64 4.32 -10.04
CA VAL A 571 -13.28 4.53 -8.63
C VAL A 571 -11.76 4.64 -8.47
N ASN A 572 -11.02 3.67 -9.01
CA ASN A 572 -9.55 3.67 -8.95
C ASN A 572 -8.94 4.89 -9.68
N GLY A 573 -9.65 5.48 -10.65
CA GLY A 573 -9.31 6.78 -11.25
C GLY A 573 -9.43 7.96 -10.28
N PHE A 574 -10.49 8.01 -9.49
CA PHE A 574 -10.68 9.03 -8.45
C PHE A 574 -9.78 8.84 -7.22
N LYS A 575 -9.39 7.60 -6.88
CA LYS A 575 -8.41 7.34 -5.79
C LYS A 575 -7.07 8.05 -6.00
N VAL A 576 -6.68 8.31 -7.26
CA VAL A 576 -5.43 9.03 -7.58
C VAL A 576 -5.56 10.54 -7.42
N TRP A 577 -6.78 11.11 -7.48
CA TRP A 577 -7.05 12.55 -7.35
C TRP A 577 -8.48 12.87 -6.88
N LYS A 578 -8.61 13.40 -5.66
CA LYS A 578 -9.87 13.90 -5.06
C LYS A 578 -10.33 15.26 -5.62
N LEU A 579 -10.63 15.35 -6.91
CA LEU A 579 -11.02 16.62 -7.57
C LEU A 579 -12.54 16.73 -7.78
N ARG A 580 -13.27 17.24 -6.77
CA ARG A 580 -14.72 17.48 -6.82
C ARG A 580 -15.18 18.45 -7.93
N GLY A 581 -14.29 19.33 -8.38
CA GLY A 581 -14.55 20.25 -9.48
C GLY A 581 -13.28 20.94 -9.99
N TYR A 582 -13.39 21.65 -11.11
CA TYR A 582 -12.34 22.50 -11.67
C TYR A 582 -12.91 23.88 -12.02
N LYS A 583 -12.62 24.88 -11.17
CA LYS A 583 -13.10 26.27 -11.30
C LYS A 583 -14.63 26.37 -11.32
N THR A 584 -15.23 26.43 -12.51
CA THR A 584 -16.69 26.55 -12.77
C THR A 584 -17.30 25.25 -13.32
N LEU A 585 -16.53 24.16 -13.26
CA LEU A 585 -16.94 22.82 -13.65
C LEU A 585 -17.07 21.94 -12.41
N ASP A 586 -18.23 21.32 -12.26
CA ASP A 586 -18.50 20.32 -11.23
C ASP A 586 -18.21 18.93 -11.82
N GLY A 587 -17.75 17.98 -10.99
CA GLY A 587 -17.49 16.62 -11.44
C GLY A 587 -18.78 15.87 -11.81
N HIS A 588 -18.79 15.16 -12.94
CA HIS A 588 -19.94 14.35 -13.36
C HIS A 588 -19.52 13.04 -14.04
N VAL A 589 -20.18 11.94 -13.65
CA VAL A 589 -20.00 10.60 -14.21
C VAL A 589 -21.28 10.16 -14.90
N THR A 590 -21.18 9.49 -16.05
CA THR A 590 -22.34 8.90 -16.73
C THR A 590 -22.93 7.74 -15.93
N LYS A 591 -24.26 7.60 -15.94
CA LYS A 591 -24.97 6.45 -15.37
C LYS A 591 -24.96 5.20 -16.29
N ALA A 592 -24.32 5.29 -17.46
CA ALA A 592 -24.20 4.18 -18.40
C ALA A 592 -22.97 3.31 -18.12
N ALA A 593 -23.11 1.98 -18.23
CA ALA A 593 -22.00 1.05 -18.05
C ALA A 593 -20.92 1.21 -19.12
N PHE A 594 -19.66 1.32 -18.69
CA PHE A 594 -18.50 1.45 -19.57
C PHE A 594 -18.16 0.13 -20.27
N ASN A 595 -17.85 0.19 -21.57
CA ASN A 595 -17.32 -0.96 -22.30
C ASN A 595 -15.84 -1.22 -21.98
N THR A 596 -15.34 -2.41 -22.32
CA THR A 596 -13.97 -2.85 -22.02
C THR A 596 -12.89 -1.87 -22.49
N PHE A 597 -13.11 -1.16 -23.61
CA PHE A 597 -12.13 -0.21 -24.13
C PHE A 597 -12.16 1.15 -23.41
N GLU A 598 -13.34 1.61 -22.99
CA GLU A 598 -13.47 2.77 -22.11
C GLU A 598 -12.78 2.54 -20.76
N LYS A 599 -12.96 1.35 -20.17
CA LYS A 599 -12.23 0.96 -18.94
C LYS A 599 -10.71 0.97 -19.16
N ALA A 600 -10.23 0.48 -20.30
CA ALA A 600 -8.81 0.56 -20.66
C ALA A 600 -8.32 2.01 -20.81
N ALA A 601 -9.12 2.91 -21.39
CA ALA A 601 -8.81 4.33 -21.50
C ALA A 601 -8.77 5.04 -20.14
N ILE A 602 -9.75 4.79 -19.26
CA ILE A 602 -9.76 5.30 -17.87
C ILE A 602 -8.52 4.81 -17.12
N SER A 603 -8.21 3.52 -17.23
CA SER A 603 -7.01 2.91 -16.62
C SER A 603 -5.70 3.52 -17.14
N HIS A 604 -5.67 3.99 -18.39
CA HIS A 604 -4.50 4.65 -18.98
C HIS A 604 -4.37 6.10 -18.48
N MET A 605 -5.45 6.89 -18.52
CA MET A 605 -5.48 8.27 -18.01
C MET A 605 -5.12 8.34 -16.52
N THR A 606 -5.61 7.38 -15.73
CA THR A 606 -5.27 7.21 -14.31
C THR A 606 -3.79 6.93 -14.10
N ARG A 607 -3.18 6.04 -14.91
CA ARG A 607 -1.73 5.74 -14.85
C ARG A 607 -0.84 6.93 -15.24
N GLU A 608 -1.31 7.80 -16.14
CA GLU A 608 -0.64 9.09 -16.40
C GLU A 608 -0.78 10.08 -15.23
N GLY A 609 -1.60 9.77 -14.22
CA GLY A 609 -1.87 10.62 -13.06
C GLY A 609 -2.74 11.81 -13.41
N ARG A 610 -3.73 11.63 -14.29
CA ARG A 610 -4.78 12.61 -14.57
C ARG A 610 -5.94 12.42 -13.59
N ALA A 611 -6.55 13.49 -13.14
CA ALA A 611 -7.80 13.46 -12.40
C ALA A 611 -8.99 13.37 -13.37
N LEU A 612 -9.98 12.55 -13.05
CA LEU A 612 -11.23 12.48 -13.79
C LEU A 612 -12.13 13.67 -13.39
N LEU A 613 -12.87 14.26 -14.33
CA LEU A 613 -13.79 15.37 -14.06
C LEU A 613 -15.15 15.16 -14.74
N GLY A 614 -15.17 15.07 -16.07
CA GLY A 614 -16.31 14.59 -16.83
C GLY A 614 -16.02 13.18 -17.36
N VAL A 615 -16.87 12.21 -17.05
CA VAL A 615 -16.58 10.77 -17.27
C VAL A 615 -17.74 10.10 -18.04
N GLY A 616 -17.45 9.62 -19.24
CA GLY A 616 -18.45 9.19 -20.23
C GLY A 616 -19.20 10.38 -20.87
N ASP A 617 -19.77 10.16 -22.06
CA ASP A 617 -20.45 11.21 -22.83
C ASP A 617 -21.63 11.84 -22.05
N GLY A 618 -22.35 11.04 -21.26
CA GLY A 618 -23.39 11.52 -20.33
C GLY A 618 -22.84 12.43 -19.22
N GLY A 619 -21.71 12.06 -18.61
CA GLY A 619 -21.08 12.85 -17.55
C GLY A 619 -20.56 14.20 -18.08
N VAL A 620 -19.85 14.19 -19.21
CA VAL A 620 -19.38 15.43 -19.86
C VAL A 620 -20.55 16.31 -20.30
N ARG A 621 -21.64 15.71 -20.81
CA ARG A 621 -22.84 16.44 -21.22
C ARG A 621 -23.48 17.18 -20.04
N GLU A 622 -23.59 16.54 -18.88
CA GLU A 622 -24.15 17.18 -17.68
C GLU A 622 -23.25 18.28 -17.12
N MET A 623 -21.95 18.02 -16.96
CA MET A 623 -20.96 19.02 -16.51
C MET A 623 -21.00 20.30 -17.36
N LEU A 624 -21.08 20.15 -18.68
CA LEU A 624 -21.10 21.26 -19.62
C LEU A 624 -22.52 21.78 -19.93
N LYS A 625 -23.57 21.19 -19.32
CA LYS A 625 -24.99 21.47 -19.57
C LYS A 625 -25.34 21.51 -21.07
N MET A 626 -24.80 20.53 -21.80
CA MET A 626 -24.96 20.39 -23.24
C MET A 626 -26.34 19.82 -23.61
N PRO A 627 -27.02 20.35 -24.66
CA PRO A 627 -28.30 19.79 -25.11
C PRO A 627 -28.17 18.33 -25.55
N ALA A 628 -29.17 17.50 -25.26
CA ALA A 628 -29.17 16.06 -25.58
C ALA A 628 -29.03 15.73 -27.09
N SER A 629 -29.29 16.70 -27.98
CA SER A 629 -29.07 16.58 -29.43
C SER A 629 -27.60 16.74 -29.86
N VAL A 630 -26.73 17.17 -28.94
CA VAL A 630 -25.30 17.38 -29.17
C VAL A 630 -24.53 16.18 -28.60
N LYS A 631 -23.72 15.53 -29.44
CA LYS A 631 -22.80 14.48 -28.96
C LYS A 631 -21.68 15.13 -28.15
N ALA A 632 -21.56 14.77 -26.88
CA ALA A 632 -20.43 15.14 -26.03
C ALA A 632 -19.20 14.27 -26.34
N PRO A 633 -17.98 14.71 -25.96
CA PRO A 633 -16.84 13.82 -25.91
C PRO A 633 -16.91 12.91 -24.68
N ASP A 634 -16.22 11.78 -24.74
CA ASP A 634 -16.28 10.78 -23.69
C ASP A 634 -15.64 11.24 -22.36
N PHE A 635 -14.61 12.09 -22.37
CA PHE A 635 -13.95 12.53 -21.14
C PHE A 635 -13.48 13.99 -21.14
N VAL A 636 -13.52 14.60 -19.95
CA VAL A 636 -12.72 15.76 -19.57
C VAL A 636 -11.96 15.41 -18.31
N THR A 637 -10.65 15.65 -18.30
CA THR A 637 -9.73 15.31 -17.21
C THR A 637 -8.85 16.50 -16.86
N VAL A 638 -8.30 16.52 -15.65
CA VAL A 638 -7.30 17.51 -15.21
C VAL A 638 -5.93 16.83 -15.19
N SER A 639 -4.92 17.38 -15.86
CA SER A 639 -3.56 16.85 -15.84
C SER A 639 -2.81 17.25 -14.57
N ARG A 640 -1.65 16.61 -14.33
CA ARG A 640 -0.73 16.98 -13.23
C ARG A 640 -0.31 18.47 -13.27
N GLY A 641 -0.39 19.12 -14.43
CA GLY A 641 -0.13 20.56 -14.60
C GLY A 641 -1.32 21.47 -14.26
N GLN A 642 -2.40 20.93 -13.67
CA GLN A 642 -3.66 21.62 -13.39
C GLN A 642 -4.32 22.23 -14.63
N LYS A 643 -4.22 21.53 -15.77
CA LYS A 643 -4.80 21.92 -17.06
C LYS A 643 -5.81 20.88 -17.55
N LEU A 644 -6.78 21.33 -18.32
CA LEU A 644 -7.85 20.46 -18.84
C LEU A 644 -7.37 19.69 -20.07
N ILE A 645 -7.74 18.42 -20.15
CA ILE A 645 -7.60 17.58 -21.35
C ILE A 645 -8.99 17.06 -21.72
N VAL A 646 -9.37 17.23 -22.98
CA VAL A 646 -10.64 16.72 -23.54
C VAL A 646 -10.34 15.52 -24.42
N SER A 647 -10.90 14.36 -24.10
CA SER A 647 -10.55 13.09 -24.75
C SER A 647 -11.78 12.36 -25.27
N GLU A 648 -11.66 11.83 -26.49
CA GLU A 648 -12.65 10.97 -27.14
C GLU A 648 -12.10 9.55 -27.22
N VAL A 649 -12.91 8.54 -26.92
CA VAL A 649 -12.49 7.14 -26.83
C VAL A 649 -13.21 6.29 -27.87
N LYS A 650 -12.45 5.51 -28.67
CA LYS A 650 -13.02 4.68 -29.74
C LYS A 650 -12.33 3.30 -29.82
N GLY A 651 -13.02 2.28 -29.28
CA GLY A 651 -12.55 0.89 -29.27
C GLY A 651 -12.87 0.06 -30.52
N GLY A 652 -13.58 0.62 -31.51
CA GLY A 652 -14.00 -0.10 -32.71
C GLY A 652 -12.93 -0.17 -33.81
N ASN A 653 -13.06 -1.16 -34.69
CA ASN A 653 -12.17 -1.33 -35.87
C ASN A 653 -12.26 -0.16 -36.88
N GLU A 654 -13.38 0.58 -36.90
CA GLU A 654 -13.58 1.76 -37.75
C GLU A 654 -13.72 3.03 -36.86
N ILE A 655 -12.85 4.01 -37.09
CA ILE A 655 -12.80 5.27 -36.36
C ILE A 655 -13.37 6.38 -37.26
N LYS A 656 -14.62 6.78 -37.00
CA LYS A 656 -15.30 7.84 -37.75
C LYS A 656 -14.78 9.22 -37.35
N VAL A 657 -13.71 9.66 -38.00
CA VAL A 657 -12.96 10.89 -37.64
C VAL A 657 -13.84 12.14 -37.59
N LYS A 658 -14.85 12.25 -38.46
CA LYS A 658 -15.80 13.37 -38.44
C LYS A 658 -16.66 13.42 -37.16
N GLU A 659 -16.97 12.27 -36.57
CA GLU A 659 -17.73 12.20 -35.31
C GLU A 659 -16.84 12.59 -34.13
N VAL A 660 -15.61 12.05 -34.07
CA VAL A 660 -14.58 12.43 -33.09
C VAL A 660 -14.35 13.94 -33.06
N ILE A 661 -14.12 14.55 -34.23
CA ILE A 661 -13.95 16.01 -34.35
C ILE A 661 -15.20 16.74 -33.84
N LYS A 662 -16.41 16.27 -34.17
CA LYS A 662 -17.66 16.89 -33.73
C LYS A 662 -17.78 16.84 -32.19
N GLN A 663 -17.56 15.68 -31.58
CA GLN A 663 -17.66 15.46 -30.14
C GLN A 663 -16.67 16.32 -29.36
N LEU A 664 -15.39 16.25 -29.70
CA LEU A 664 -14.33 17.08 -29.11
C LEU A 664 -14.61 18.59 -29.29
N SER A 665 -15.08 19.02 -30.47
CA SER A 665 -15.41 20.44 -30.71
C SER A 665 -16.62 20.89 -29.88
N SER A 666 -17.61 20.01 -29.67
CA SER A 666 -18.78 20.30 -28.85
C SER A 666 -18.43 20.41 -27.36
N GLY A 667 -17.55 19.55 -26.83
CA GLY A 667 -17.01 19.70 -25.48
C GLY A 667 -16.19 20.98 -25.30
N MET A 668 -15.35 21.31 -26.28
CA MET A 668 -14.60 22.58 -26.29
C MET A 668 -15.51 23.83 -26.32
N GLU A 669 -16.67 23.75 -26.96
CA GLU A 669 -17.67 24.84 -26.94
C GLU A 669 -18.35 24.95 -25.57
N GLY A 670 -18.72 23.84 -24.93
CA GLY A 670 -19.22 23.84 -23.56
C GLY A 670 -18.20 24.43 -22.56
N LEU A 671 -16.92 24.06 -22.69
CA LEU A 671 -15.83 24.65 -21.90
C LEU A 671 -15.63 26.14 -22.17
N ARG A 672 -15.92 26.63 -23.39
CA ARG A 672 -15.93 28.07 -23.70
C ARG A 672 -17.08 28.78 -23.00
N GLN A 673 -18.28 28.19 -23.01
CA GLN A 673 -19.46 28.74 -22.33
C GLN A 673 -19.29 28.78 -20.80
N LYS A 674 -18.58 27.80 -20.23
CA LYS A 674 -18.19 27.75 -18.81
C LYS A 674 -16.99 28.66 -18.46
N GLY A 675 -16.36 29.32 -19.44
CA GLY A 675 -15.26 30.27 -19.23
C GLY A 675 -13.86 29.68 -19.04
N VAL A 676 -13.69 28.36 -19.17
CA VAL A 676 -12.46 27.62 -18.81
C VAL A 676 -11.69 27.06 -20.01
N VAL A 677 -12.09 27.36 -21.24
CA VAL A 677 -11.43 26.87 -22.46
C VAL A 677 -9.96 27.30 -22.61
N GLY A 678 -9.55 28.38 -21.93
CA GLY A 678 -8.16 28.81 -21.84
C GLY A 678 -7.27 27.87 -21.03
N ASP A 679 -7.85 27.06 -20.14
CA ASP A 679 -7.15 26.07 -19.32
C ASP A 679 -6.98 24.71 -20.00
N VAL A 680 -7.61 24.49 -21.15
CA VAL A 680 -7.33 23.30 -21.94
C VAL A 680 -5.87 23.33 -22.38
N GLU A 681 -5.11 22.27 -22.13
CA GLU A 681 -3.78 22.09 -22.73
C GLU A 681 -3.87 21.23 -23.99
N GLN A 682 -4.64 20.15 -23.95
CA GLN A 682 -4.62 19.10 -24.97
C GLN A 682 -6.04 18.62 -25.31
N VAL A 683 -6.20 18.15 -26.55
CA VAL A 683 -7.41 17.50 -27.04
C VAL A 683 -7.01 16.19 -27.73
N GLU A 684 -7.75 15.11 -27.48
CA GLU A 684 -7.26 13.75 -27.73
C GLU A 684 -8.29 12.83 -28.39
N LEU A 685 -7.76 11.90 -29.19
CA LEU A 685 -8.42 10.67 -29.57
C LEU A 685 -7.64 9.50 -28.98
N ILE A 686 -8.25 8.74 -28.08
CA ILE A 686 -7.76 7.46 -27.58
C ILE A 686 -8.46 6.36 -28.37
N MET A 687 -7.70 5.52 -29.07
CA MET A 687 -8.25 4.51 -29.98
C MET A 687 -7.56 3.16 -29.86
N ALA A 688 -8.26 2.09 -30.23
CA ALA A 688 -7.68 0.75 -30.24
C ALA A 688 -6.52 0.66 -31.24
N ARG A 689 -5.43 -0.02 -30.84
CA ARG A 689 -4.29 -0.29 -31.72
C ARG A 689 -4.75 -1.05 -32.98
N GLY A 690 -4.43 -0.49 -34.15
CA GLY A 690 -4.84 -1.04 -35.45
C GLY A 690 -6.21 -0.58 -35.96
N GLY A 691 -6.95 0.24 -35.21
CA GLY A 691 -8.19 0.86 -35.69
C GLY A 691 -7.97 1.69 -36.96
N LYS A 692 -8.89 1.59 -37.93
CA LYS A 692 -8.80 2.24 -39.24
C LYS A 692 -9.60 3.53 -39.27
N PHE A 693 -9.02 4.62 -39.79
CA PHE A 693 -9.75 5.87 -39.94
C PHE A 693 -10.75 5.84 -41.10
N SER A 694 -11.94 6.38 -40.84
CA SER A 694 -13.00 6.57 -41.81
C SER A 694 -13.25 8.07 -42.05
N PRO A 695 -13.21 8.56 -43.32
CA PRO A 695 -12.97 7.79 -44.54
C PRO A 695 -11.51 7.33 -44.68
N GLU A 696 -11.32 6.13 -45.25
CA GLU A 696 -9.98 5.57 -45.52
C GLU A 696 -9.13 6.51 -46.38
N ASN A 697 -7.80 6.40 -46.25
CA ASN A 697 -6.79 7.16 -47.00
C ASN A 697 -6.94 8.70 -46.92
N THR A 698 -7.72 9.21 -45.97
CA THR A 698 -7.91 10.66 -45.73
C THR A 698 -7.16 11.12 -44.49
N TYR A 699 -7.04 10.25 -43.49
CA TYR A 699 -6.42 10.52 -42.21
C TYR A 699 -5.35 9.48 -41.87
N SER A 700 -4.31 9.89 -41.16
CA SER A 700 -3.27 9.04 -40.60
C SER A 700 -2.81 9.60 -39.24
N ILE A 701 -2.00 8.83 -38.51
CA ILE A 701 -1.25 9.34 -37.35
C ILE A 701 0.11 9.82 -37.86
N LYS A 702 0.50 11.05 -37.52
CA LYS A 702 1.85 11.57 -37.76
C LYS A 702 2.33 12.33 -36.53
N ASP A 703 3.52 11.98 -36.05
CA ASP A 703 4.14 12.55 -34.83
C ASP A 703 3.24 12.46 -33.57
N GLY A 704 2.38 11.44 -33.49
CA GLY A 704 1.39 11.30 -32.41
C GLY A 704 0.16 12.21 -32.54
N TYR A 705 -0.08 12.84 -33.70
CA TYR A 705 -1.25 13.68 -33.97
C TYR A 705 -2.07 13.17 -35.16
N LEU A 706 -3.36 13.50 -35.17
CA LEU A 706 -4.26 13.24 -36.29
C LEU A 706 -3.86 14.14 -37.48
N PHE A 707 -3.47 13.51 -38.57
CA PHE A 707 -2.96 14.18 -39.77
C PHE A 707 -3.92 13.98 -40.94
N ASN A 708 -4.31 15.06 -41.61
CA ASN A 708 -5.12 15.00 -42.82
C ASN A 708 -4.19 14.91 -44.03
N VAL A 709 -4.08 13.70 -44.59
CA VAL A 709 -3.16 13.37 -45.69
C VAL A 709 -3.43 14.24 -46.92
N LYS A 710 -4.71 14.53 -47.21
CA LYS A 710 -5.13 15.33 -48.37
C LYS A 710 -4.86 16.83 -48.21
N LYS A 711 -4.84 17.34 -46.97
CA LYS A 711 -4.52 18.75 -46.66
C LYS A 711 -3.04 18.97 -46.33
N GLY A 712 -2.24 17.91 -46.19
CA GLY A 712 -0.83 18.00 -45.82
C GLY A 712 -0.54 18.59 -44.43
N LYS A 713 -1.51 18.57 -43.51
CA LYS A 713 -1.37 19.17 -42.17
C LYS A 713 -2.13 18.41 -41.07
N ARG A 714 -1.77 18.68 -39.81
CA ARG A 714 -2.54 18.23 -38.64
C ARG A 714 -3.97 18.75 -38.72
N GLU A 715 -4.95 17.91 -38.43
CA GLU A 715 -6.37 18.31 -38.47
C GLU A 715 -6.73 19.00 -37.13
N PRO A 716 -7.21 20.27 -37.16
CA PRO A 716 -7.65 20.97 -35.97
C PRO A 716 -9.10 20.67 -35.62
N LEU A 717 -9.52 21.03 -34.40
CA LEU A 717 -10.94 21.07 -34.03
C LEU A 717 -11.71 22.21 -34.72
N ASN A 718 -13.03 22.05 -34.84
CA ASN A 718 -13.89 23.06 -35.45
C ASN A 718 -14.02 24.26 -34.51
N GLY A 719 -13.58 25.44 -34.96
CA GLY A 719 -13.63 26.66 -34.13
C GLY A 719 -12.53 26.76 -33.06
N PHE A 720 -11.58 25.82 -33.01
CA PHE A 720 -10.44 25.84 -32.09
C PHE A 720 -9.17 25.43 -32.86
N ASN A 721 -8.16 26.31 -32.92
CA ASN A 721 -6.90 26.03 -33.61
C ASN A 721 -5.98 25.08 -32.81
N ARG A 722 -6.52 23.93 -32.36
CA ARG A 722 -5.82 22.91 -31.58
C ARG A 722 -5.77 21.59 -32.37
N PRO A 723 -4.58 21.00 -32.59
CA PRO A 723 -4.46 19.69 -33.22
C PRO A 723 -4.87 18.57 -32.25
N ILE A 724 -5.45 17.50 -32.78
CA ILE A 724 -5.86 16.34 -31.98
C ILE A 724 -4.67 15.39 -31.81
N ARG A 725 -4.25 15.15 -30.57
CA ARG A 725 -3.26 14.12 -30.23
C ARG A 725 -3.92 12.74 -30.28
N VAL A 726 -3.24 11.74 -30.83
CA VAL A 726 -3.77 10.38 -30.96
C VAL A 726 -2.97 9.44 -30.06
N ILE A 727 -3.69 8.71 -29.22
CA ILE A 727 -3.17 7.70 -28.31
C ILE A 727 -3.70 6.34 -28.79
N GLN A 728 -2.81 5.36 -28.90
CA GLN A 728 -3.17 4.00 -29.28
C GLN A 728 -2.91 3.05 -28.10
N LEU A 729 -3.98 2.39 -27.64
CA LEU A 729 -3.90 1.35 -26.62
C LEU A 729 -3.81 -0.01 -27.31
#